data_AF-A0A972VGX5-F1
#
_entry.id   AF-A0A972VGX5-F1
#
_cell.length_a   1.000
_cell.length_b   1.000
_cell.length_c   1.000
_cell.angle_alpha   90.00
_cell.angle_beta   90.00
_cell.angle_gamma   90.00
#
_symmetry.space_group_name_H-M   'P 1'
#
loop_
_entity.id
_entity.type
_entity.pdbx_description
1 polymer ?
#
loop_
_entity_poly.entity_id
_entity_poly.type
_entity_poly.pdbx_seq_one_letter_code
_entity_poly.pdbx_strand_id
1 'polypeptide(L)'
;MVKPKSELGARKRLRTARLAEAVMLLCVCLLIVHTVLLSHGGALLKYLVSKVVTKPREILNIDLENCDLQGAELHVNGVKLGALPLAIDQVEFVNKVPVWDDQPAPLNRSEIPELLREYRPSGGFNARVYSHFNPIRVGRKSPLSALKRAMSSSGKDGEGRGGRQNAKESGKAGSISQTGPGKSRLDTEEQTYYAQVKYQGQWCYATGSSSGGGLNREIHVGLEFICPAYEHRLEQLLDIARVKDYQVSEDWFEALDTFGHDGVLALLKAERDEPPMKDLLDHWASRRFGLNLVENEATAWQAFQRICETATKAKAYSTEGLEGRAVVLLAPKLSVKQLTRQAIGLVKSTSGLGGKMEWRARGKTHFGVSYEGARFVCSLGRSFHYMDKSADSPPVSGYAVAHALWFLFEQGDSKVTDAFQNHIVPEMIAKYYPNIPWYPFVSAMGGRALECCLLRQDWETELKQVPSAQNMGRLDTNFERWLILCAQLQTEAGEQFRRMHCDKLLQVADQVYTRVRFGELEFLFSNLDQGTDSLAFQYWPRFLKRVLEKWRGLMLAEVLFGYLLEMEPLSEPQMYVDVFHGMTRQHDLEMGLKKLSLLLPSKRQVVCDALKGAVSQDVSHLKRRTRSSEDEVQNQLLSVLEELLVSDQEKVRKLYENLAEKRSSGSQAKWLSQLSEDHPVVPMLAHSDRSDLRRLALYAIESHPSA
;
A
#
# COMPACT_ATOMS: atom_id res chain seq x y z
N MET A 1 -9.28 26.20 87.80
CA MET A 1 -7.86 26.00 87.41
C MET A 1 -7.48 27.04 86.36
N VAL A 2 -6.80 28.11 86.77
CA VAL A 2 -6.33 29.18 85.87
C VAL A 2 -5.00 28.73 85.26
N LYS A 3 -4.97 28.47 83.95
CA LYS A 3 -3.70 28.18 83.25
C LYS A 3 -2.80 29.42 83.32
N PRO A 4 -1.52 29.28 83.71
CA PRO A 4 -0.65 30.42 83.92
C PRO A 4 -0.38 31.15 82.60
N LYS A 5 -0.52 32.48 82.62
CA LYS A 5 -0.28 33.39 81.49
C LYS A 5 1.14 33.30 80.88
N SER A 6 2.05 32.53 81.48
CA SER A 6 3.43 32.34 81.02
C SER A 6 3.56 31.43 79.78
N GLU A 7 2.65 30.48 79.55
CA GLU A 7 2.76 29.57 78.39
C GLU A 7 2.35 30.20 77.05
N LEU A 8 1.43 31.18 77.06
CA LEU A 8 0.99 31.84 75.84
C LEU A 8 2.09 32.76 75.26
N GLY A 9 2.92 33.35 76.13
CA GLY A 9 4.06 34.18 75.72
C GLY A 9 5.15 33.37 75.02
N ALA A 10 5.46 32.17 75.53
CA ALA A 10 6.48 31.30 74.95
C ALA A 10 6.11 30.79 73.55
N ARG A 11 4.83 30.39 73.33
CA ARG A 11 4.36 29.94 72.01
C ARG A 11 4.33 31.05 70.97
N LYS A 12 4.02 32.29 71.38
CA LYS A 12 4.02 33.45 70.47
C LYS A 12 5.45 33.80 70.03
N ARG A 13 6.42 33.76 70.96
CA ARG A 13 7.85 33.95 70.67
C ARG A 13 8.43 32.86 69.76
N LEU A 14 8.03 31.60 69.94
CA LEU A 14 8.47 30.49 69.09
C LEU A 14 7.91 30.59 67.65
N ARG A 15 6.67 31.05 67.48
CA ARG A 15 6.09 31.29 66.14
C ARG A 15 6.74 32.45 65.42
N THR A 16 7.03 33.55 66.12
CA THR A 16 7.74 34.69 65.52
C THR A 16 9.18 34.32 65.14
N ALA A 17 9.86 33.49 65.94
CA ALA A 17 11.19 33.01 65.62
C ALA A 17 11.21 32.13 64.36
N ARG A 18 10.27 31.17 64.24
CA ARG A 18 10.15 30.32 63.04
C ARG A 18 9.75 31.09 61.79
N LEU A 19 8.91 32.12 61.92
CA LEU A 19 8.55 32.98 60.80
C LEU A 19 9.76 33.80 60.33
N ALA A 20 10.53 34.36 61.26
CA ALA A 20 11.76 35.09 60.95
C ALA A 20 12.80 34.19 60.26
N GLU A 21 12.93 32.94 60.71
CA GLU A 21 13.81 31.93 60.12
C GLU A 21 13.38 31.55 58.69
N ALA A 22 12.07 31.37 58.46
CA ALA A 22 11.53 31.10 57.12
C ALA A 22 11.72 32.29 56.16
N VAL A 23 11.51 33.53 56.64
CA VAL A 23 11.74 34.75 55.86
C VAL A 23 13.22 34.91 55.52
N MET A 24 14.13 34.65 56.48
CA MET A 24 15.57 34.65 56.24
C MET A 24 15.98 33.61 55.19
N LEU A 25 15.47 32.38 55.27
CA LEU A 25 15.71 31.33 54.27
C LEU A 25 15.22 31.73 52.88
N LEU A 26 14.05 32.36 52.78
CA LEU A 26 13.52 32.86 51.52
C LEU A 26 14.40 33.99 50.96
N CYS A 27 14.84 34.93 51.79
CA CYS A 27 15.74 36.01 51.39
C CYS A 27 17.10 35.47 50.93
N VAL A 28 17.65 34.45 51.59
CA VAL A 28 18.90 33.79 51.18
C VAL A 28 18.73 33.05 49.85
N CYS A 29 17.62 32.32 49.65
CA CYS A 29 17.33 31.68 48.37
C CYS A 29 17.18 32.71 47.23
N LEU A 30 16.50 33.83 47.48
CA LEU A 30 16.36 34.90 46.51
C LEU A 30 17.70 35.57 46.19
N LEU A 31 18.56 35.78 47.20
CA LEU A 31 19.93 36.26 47.01
C LEU A 31 20.79 35.28 46.21
N ILE A 32 20.68 33.97 46.45
CA ILE A 32 21.40 32.94 45.68
C ILE A 32 20.92 32.94 44.23
N VAL A 33 19.61 32.97 43.97
CA VAL A 33 19.06 33.05 42.61
C VAL A 33 19.50 34.33 41.92
N HIS A 34 19.47 35.47 42.62
CA HIS A 34 19.92 36.75 42.10
C HIS A 34 21.43 36.74 41.80
N THR A 35 22.24 36.15 42.66
CA THR A 35 23.70 36.02 42.46
C THR A 35 24.02 35.07 41.31
N VAL A 36 23.29 33.96 41.15
CA VAL A 36 23.45 33.06 40.00
C VAL A 36 23.03 33.75 38.70
N LEU A 37 21.96 34.53 38.71
CA LEU A 37 21.52 35.33 37.56
C LEU A 37 22.51 36.45 37.21
N LEU A 38 23.13 37.10 38.20
CA LEU A 38 24.14 38.14 37.96
C LEU A 38 25.47 37.54 37.48
N SER A 39 25.95 36.47 38.13
CA SER A 39 27.27 35.89 37.86
C SER A 39 27.30 34.98 36.64
N HIS A 40 26.19 34.29 36.34
CA HIS A 40 26.10 33.33 35.25
C HIS A 40 24.99 33.68 34.24
N GLY A 41 24.37 34.85 34.35
CA GLY A 41 23.32 35.30 33.45
C GLY A 41 23.71 35.20 31.99
N GLY A 42 24.94 35.57 31.64
CA GLY A 42 25.46 35.41 30.27
C GLY A 42 25.61 33.95 29.81
N ALA A 43 26.00 33.04 30.70
CA ALA A 43 26.13 31.61 30.40
C ALA A 43 24.78 30.90 30.33
N LEU A 44 23.85 31.24 31.24
CA LEU A 44 22.48 30.78 31.24
C LEU A 44 21.73 31.30 30.01
N LEU A 45 21.94 32.58 29.65
CA LEU A 45 21.39 33.16 28.43
C LEU A 45 22.00 32.49 27.20
N LYS A 46 23.32 32.24 27.14
CA LYS A 46 23.95 31.47 26.04
C LYS A 46 23.45 30.03 25.97
N TYR A 47 23.17 29.38 27.10
CA TYR A 47 22.64 28.01 27.17
C TYR A 47 21.15 27.96 26.78
N LEU A 48 20.35 28.92 27.23
CA LEU A 48 18.95 29.06 26.83
C LEU A 48 18.85 29.46 25.37
N VAL A 49 19.69 30.40 24.90
CA VAL A 49 19.82 30.76 23.49
C VAL A 49 20.31 29.56 22.70
N SER A 50 21.28 28.76 23.16
CA SER A 50 21.68 27.56 22.41
C SER A 50 20.55 26.52 22.38
N LYS A 51 19.83 26.26 23.48
CA LYS A 51 18.67 25.35 23.51
C LYS A 51 17.45 25.86 22.73
N VAL A 52 17.27 27.18 22.62
CA VAL A 52 16.17 27.84 21.89
C VAL A 52 16.51 28.03 20.40
N VAL A 53 17.79 28.28 20.07
CA VAL A 53 18.31 28.47 18.70
C VAL A 53 18.65 27.15 18.03
N THR A 54 19.02 26.09 18.78
CA THR A 54 19.16 24.73 18.24
C THR A 54 17.85 23.95 18.29
N LYS A 55 16.70 24.62 18.10
CA LYS A 55 15.51 23.85 17.74
C LYS A 55 15.84 23.17 16.41
N PRO A 56 15.76 21.82 16.34
CA PRO A 56 15.98 21.13 15.09
C PRO A 56 15.02 21.70 14.06
N ARG A 57 15.61 22.13 12.95
CA ARG A 57 14.95 22.68 11.78
C ARG A 57 13.85 21.71 11.33
N GLU A 58 12.65 22.23 11.12
CA GLU A 58 11.53 21.43 10.58
C GLU A 58 11.81 21.23 9.09
N ILE A 59 11.97 19.97 8.67
CA ILE A 59 12.28 19.63 7.29
C ILE A 59 10.96 19.32 6.58
N LEU A 60 10.74 19.98 5.44
CA LEU A 60 9.69 19.65 4.50
C LEU A 60 10.24 18.58 3.53
N ASN A 61 9.68 17.39 3.60
CA ASN A 61 9.95 16.30 2.67
C ASN A 61 8.83 16.32 1.62
N ILE A 62 9.13 16.87 0.43
CA ILE A 62 8.18 16.99 -0.68
C ILE A 62 8.44 15.85 -1.66
N ASP A 63 7.42 15.04 -1.91
CA ASP A 63 7.51 13.83 -2.73
C ASP A 63 6.23 13.64 -3.56
N LEU A 64 6.28 12.84 -4.62
CA LEU A 64 5.12 12.52 -5.45
C LEU A 64 4.32 11.35 -4.86
N GLU A 65 3.00 11.48 -4.84
CA GLU A 65 2.12 10.48 -4.24
C GLU A 65 1.84 9.29 -5.16
N ASN A 66 1.60 9.54 -6.46
CA ASN A 66 1.04 8.51 -7.35
C ASN A 66 1.80 8.36 -8.68
N CYS A 67 3.00 8.93 -8.81
CA CYS A 67 3.77 8.84 -10.06
C CYS A 67 5.27 8.79 -9.77
N ASP A 68 6.00 7.94 -10.49
CA ASP A 68 7.45 7.78 -10.35
C ASP A 68 8.18 8.81 -11.24
N LEU A 69 7.75 10.09 -11.18
CA LEU A 69 8.45 11.19 -11.87
C LEU A 69 9.70 11.60 -11.08
N GLN A 70 10.54 10.64 -10.69
CA GLN A 70 11.81 10.91 -10.03
C GLN A 70 12.66 11.83 -10.89
N GLY A 71 13.25 12.85 -10.26
CA GLY A 71 14.01 13.88 -10.96
C GLY A 71 13.15 15.00 -11.55
N ALA A 72 11.83 14.97 -11.42
CA ALA A 72 10.97 16.07 -11.89
C ALA A 72 11.30 17.38 -11.16
N GLU A 73 11.31 18.48 -11.91
CA GLU A 73 11.59 19.80 -11.36
C GLU A 73 10.35 20.32 -10.62
N LEU A 74 10.51 20.57 -9.32
CA LEU A 74 9.50 21.21 -8.49
C LEU A 74 9.60 22.73 -8.62
N HIS A 75 8.49 23.34 -9.00
CA HIS A 75 8.28 24.78 -8.97
C HIS A 75 7.19 25.11 -7.96
N VAL A 76 7.38 26.11 -7.11
CA VAL A 76 6.34 26.56 -6.18
C VAL A 76 6.20 28.07 -6.31
N ASN A 77 4.97 28.53 -6.59
CA ASN A 77 4.67 29.95 -6.81
C ASN A 77 5.65 30.63 -7.80
N GLY A 78 6.01 29.90 -8.87
CA GLY A 78 6.93 30.36 -9.91
C GLY A 78 8.44 30.14 -9.63
N VAL A 79 8.82 29.75 -8.41
CA VAL A 79 10.23 29.54 -8.02
C VAL A 79 10.63 28.08 -8.18
N LYS A 80 11.70 27.82 -8.95
CA LYS A 80 12.31 26.49 -9.07
C LYS A 80 13.02 26.11 -7.78
N LEU A 81 12.57 25.05 -7.11
CA LEU A 81 13.15 24.60 -5.84
C LEU A 81 14.19 23.48 -5.99
N GLY A 82 14.04 22.61 -6.99
CA GLY A 82 14.96 21.50 -7.22
C GLY A 82 14.26 20.32 -7.91
N ALA A 83 14.93 19.16 -7.91
CA ALA A 83 14.37 17.90 -8.39
C ALA A 83 13.71 17.12 -7.24
N LEU A 84 12.65 16.36 -7.54
CA LEU A 84 11.97 15.47 -6.57
C LEU A 84 12.65 14.09 -6.47
N PRO A 85 12.64 13.43 -5.29
CA PRO A 85 12.13 13.93 -4.00
C PRO A 85 13.00 15.06 -3.44
N LEU A 86 12.38 16.06 -2.81
CA LEU A 86 13.05 17.26 -2.29
C LEU A 86 12.92 17.35 -0.77
N ALA A 87 14.04 17.42 -0.06
CA ALA A 87 14.09 17.81 1.35
C ALA A 87 14.57 19.26 1.48
N ILE A 88 13.76 20.13 2.07
CA ILE A 88 14.09 21.55 2.27
C ILE A 88 13.69 22.00 3.67
N ASP A 89 14.51 22.83 4.32
CA ASP A 89 14.15 23.43 5.60
C ASP A 89 12.91 24.33 5.46
N GLN A 90 11.98 24.27 6.40
CA GLN A 90 10.74 25.04 6.33
C GLN A 90 11.00 26.56 6.32
N VAL A 91 12.00 27.05 7.06
CA VAL A 91 12.35 28.48 7.06
C VAL A 91 12.96 28.87 5.72
N GLU A 92 13.85 28.04 5.18
CA GLU A 92 14.40 28.21 3.84
C GLU A 92 13.30 28.24 2.77
N PHE A 93 12.33 27.32 2.83
CA PHE A 93 11.19 27.29 1.91
C PHE A 93 10.38 28.58 1.98
N VAL A 94 9.98 29.01 3.18
CA VAL A 94 9.16 30.23 3.38
C VAL A 94 9.91 31.50 2.95
N ASN A 95 11.24 31.53 3.07
CA ASN A 95 12.04 32.66 2.64
C ASN A 95 12.27 32.69 1.12
N LYS A 96 12.37 31.52 0.47
CA LYS A 96 12.61 31.41 -0.98
C LYS A 96 11.33 31.56 -1.80
N VAL A 97 10.20 31.08 -1.29
CA VAL A 97 8.96 30.99 -2.05
C VAL A 97 8.04 32.16 -1.69
N PRO A 98 7.72 33.06 -2.64
CA PRO A 98 6.78 34.14 -2.38
C PRO A 98 5.37 33.56 -2.16
N VAL A 99 4.58 34.20 -1.31
CA VAL A 99 3.15 33.88 -1.16
C VAL A 99 2.40 34.57 -2.28
N TRP A 100 1.46 33.87 -2.91
CA TRP A 100 0.49 34.48 -3.83
C TRP A 100 -0.77 34.83 -3.04
N ASP A 101 -1.27 36.04 -3.22
CA ASP A 101 -2.47 36.53 -2.52
C ASP A 101 -3.73 35.78 -2.99
N ASP A 102 -3.78 35.47 -4.29
CA ASP A 102 -4.88 34.77 -4.91
C ASP A 102 -4.50 33.33 -5.28
N GLN A 103 -5.47 32.42 -5.18
CA GLN A 103 -5.35 31.10 -5.77
C GLN A 103 -5.23 31.24 -7.29
N PRO A 104 -4.24 30.59 -7.94
CA PRO A 104 -4.15 30.61 -9.39
C PRO A 104 -5.44 30.05 -9.99
N ALA A 105 -5.94 30.75 -11.03
CA ALA A 105 -7.16 30.34 -11.70
C ALA A 105 -7.02 28.89 -12.20
N PRO A 106 -8.05 28.04 -12.02
CA PRO A 106 -8.05 26.72 -12.65
C PRO A 106 -8.01 26.89 -14.17
N LEU A 107 -7.43 25.90 -14.86
CA LEU A 107 -7.36 25.91 -16.31
C LEU A 107 -8.76 25.99 -16.92
N ASN A 108 -8.93 26.87 -17.90
CA ASN A 108 -10.15 26.85 -18.71
C ASN A 108 -10.21 25.52 -19.48
N ARG A 109 -11.42 25.01 -19.74
CA ARG A 109 -11.59 23.76 -20.49
C ARG A 109 -10.87 23.80 -21.85
N SER A 110 -10.82 24.97 -22.50
CA SER A 110 -10.10 25.21 -23.75
C SER A 110 -8.58 25.06 -23.63
N GLU A 111 -8.01 25.35 -22.46
CA GLU A 111 -6.57 25.28 -22.17
C GLU A 111 -6.12 23.88 -21.76
N ILE A 112 -7.05 23.04 -21.31
CA ILE A 112 -6.78 21.63 -21.04
C ILE A 112 -6.50 20.92 -22.39
N PRO A 113 -5.29 20.35 -22.59
CA PRO A 113 -4.96 19.57 -23.78
C PRO A 113 -6.03 18.52 -24.08
N GLU A 114 -6.27 18.26 -25.36
CA GLU A 114 -7.24 17.26 -25.80
C GLU A 114 -6.98 15.88 -25.17
N LEU A 115 -5.71 15.48 -25.10
CA LEU A 115 -5.25 14.26 -24.41
C LEU A 115 -5.77 14.17 -22.95
N LEU A 116 -5.87 15.29 -22.23
CA LEU A 116 -6.38 15.32 -20.86
C LEU A 116 -7.90 15.31 -20.76
N ARG A 117 -8.60 15.79 -21.79
CA ARG A 117 -10.06 15.74 -21.81
C ARG A 117 -10.56 14.31 -22.00
N GLU A 118 -9.78 13.49 -22.70
CA GLU A 118 -10.06 12.08 -22.93
C GLU A 118 -9.48 11.18 -21.84
N TYR A 119 -8.47 11.68 -21.11
CA TYR A 119 -7.83 10.94 -20.03
C TYR A 119 -8.82 10.54 -18.94
N ARG A 120 -9.04 9.23 -18.81
CA ARG A 120 -9.76 8.65 -17.67
C ARG A 120 -8.74 7.99 -16.75
N PRO A 121 -8.40 8.60 -15.60
CA PRO A 121 -7.53 7.92 -14.65
C PRO A 121 -8.16 6.58 -14.28
N SER A 122 -7.35 5.51 -14.32
CA SER A 122 -7.77 4.13 -14.04
C SER A 122 -8.36 3.93 -12.63
N GLY A 123 -8.27 4.94 -11.76
CA GLY A 123 -8.77 4.92 -10.38
C GLY A 123 -10.18 5.47 -10.15
N GLY A 124 -10.93 5.89 -11.17
CA GLY A 124 -12.34 6.30 -10.99
C GLY A 124 -12.59 7.54 -10.11
N PHE A 125 -11.54 8.26 -9.71
CA PHE A 125 -11.67 9.58 -9.10
C PHE A 125 -12.20 10.54 -10.17
N ASN A 126 -13.36 11.12 -9.90
CA ASN A 126 -13.92 12.23 -10.66
C ASN A 126 -13.00 13.45 -10.49
N ALA A 127 -11.86 13.49 -11.18
CA ALA A 127 -10.99 14.65 -11.29
C ALA A 127 -11.73 15.72 -12.09
N ARG A 128 -12.66 16.43 -11.44
CA ARG A 128 -13.49 17.47 -12.08
C ARG A 128 -12.74 18.77 -12.35
N VAL A 129 -11.51 18.92 -11.85
CA VAL A 129 -10.70 20.11 -12.07
C VAL A 129 -9.24 19.71 -12.21
N TYR A 130 -8.74 19.63 -13.45
CA TYR A 130 -7.30 19.60 -13.69
C TYR A 130 -6.75 21.00 -13.46
N SER A 131 -5.67 21.07 -12.68
CA SER A 131 -4.96 22.30 -12.34
C SER A 131 -3.47 22.03 -12.57
N HIS A 132 -2.69 23.01 -13.03
CA HIS A 132 -1.23 22.87 -12.95
C HIS A 132 -0.71 22.93 -11.51
N PHE A 133 -1.57 23.30 -10.57
CA PHE A 133 -1.23 23.66 -9.21
C PHE A 133 -1.78 22.67 -8.19
N ASN A 134 -0.91 22.12 -7.37
CA ASN A 134 -1.27 21.34 -6.18
C ASN A 134 -0.97 22.19 -4.92
N PRO A 135 -1.96 22.45 -4.04
CA PRO A 135 -1.75 23.33 -2.89
C PRO A 135 -0.88 22.66 -1.80
N ILE A 136 0.23 23.29 -1.41
CA ILE A 136 1.04 22.92 -0.25
C ILE A 136 0.67 23.83 0.92
N ARG A 137 0.20 23.27 2.02
CA ARG A 137 -0.08 24.06 3.23
C ARG A 137 1.04 23.97 4.24
N VAL A 138 1.58 25.12 4.63
CA VAL A 138 2.67 25.24 5.58
C VAL A 138 2.21 26.07 6.77
N GLY A 139 2.10 25.44 7.94
CA GLY A 139 1.72 26.14 9.16
C GLY A 139 2.86 27.01 9.69
N ARG A 140 2.65 28.33 9.81
CA ARG A 140 3.56 29.17 10.59
C ARG A 140 3.23 29.02 12.06
N LYS A 141 4.14 28.43 12.83
CA LYS A 141 4.04 28.47 14.29
C LYS A 141 4.33 29.90 14.74
N SER A 142 3.30 30.62 15.16
CA SER A 142 3.48 31.92 15.81
C SER A 142 4.48 31.76 16.98
N PRO A 143 5.51 32.63 17.09
CA PRO A 143 6.45 32.60 18.21
C PRO A 143 5.76 32.56 19.58
N LEU A 144 4.60 33.22 19.69
CA LEU A 144 3.76 33.24 20.89
C LEU A 144 3.13 31.88 21.21
N SER A 145 2.77 31.08 20.21
CA SER A 145 2.21 29.74 20.41
C SER A 145 3.25 28.75 20.95
N ALA A 146 4.51 28.89 20.51
CA ALA A 146 5.63 28.11 21.02
C ALA A 146 5.99 28.52 22.46
N LEU A 147 5.95 29.83 22.75
CA LEU A 147 6.14 30.37 24.10
C LEU A 147 5.04 29.92 25.07
N LYS A 148 3.77 30.01 24.68
CA LYS A 148 2.63 29.48 25.47
C LYS A 148 2.79 27.99 25.76
N ARG A 149 3.22 27.19 24.77
CA ARG A 149 3.47 25.76 24.96
C ARG A 149 4.57 25.51 25.99
N ALA A 150 5.71 26.20 25.85
CA ALA A 150 6.83 26.10 26.79
C ALA A 150 6.44 26.51 28.23
N MET A 151 5.65 27.57 28.39
CA MET A 151 5.14 28.00 29.69
C MET A 151 4.07 27.05 30.26
N SER A 152 3.26 26.42 29.42
CA SER A 152 2.24 25.46 29.86
C SER A 152 2.82 24.09 30.23
N SER A 153 3.94 23.68 29.62
CA SER A 153 4.62 22.42 29.95
C SER A 153 5.40 22.50 31.25
N SER A 154 5.86 23.67 31.69
CA SER A 154 6.61 23.80 32.95
C SER A 154 5.73 23.76 34.21
N GLY A 155 4.39 23.79 34.08
CA GLY A 155 3.46 23.83 35.21
C GLY A 155 2.85 22.49 35.62
N LYS A 156 3.13 21.39 34.90
CA LYS A 156 2.41 20.10 35.11
C LYS A 156 3.23 18.96 35.71
N ASP A 157 4.52 19.16 35.97
CA ASP A 157 5.36 18.09 36.54
C ASP A 157 5.42 18.10 38.09
N GLY A 158 4.57 18.90 38.77
CA GLY A 158 4.69 19.16 40.21
C GLY A 158 3.60 18.64 41.15
N GLU A 159 2.42 18.22 40.69
CA GLU A 159 1.31 17.87 41.60
C GLU A 159 0.82 16.42 41.43
N GLY A 160 1.25 15.58 42.38
CA GLY A 160 0.43 14.59 43.07
C GLY A 160 -0.43 13.64 42.23
N ARG A 161 0.08 12.42 42.02
CA ARG A 161 -0.74 11.20 41.86
C ARG A 161 -1.55 10.95 43.16
N GLY A 162 -2.65 11.67 43.34
CA GLY A 162 -3.69 11.38 44.32
C GLY A 162 -4.78 10.51 43.69
N GLY A 163 -5.09 9.38 44.34
CA GLY A 163 -5.87 8.27 43.79
C GLY A 163 -7.25 8.61 43.21
N ARG A 164 -7.58 7.94 42.11
CA ARG A 164 -8.94 7.88 41.56
C ARG A 164 -9.52 6.51 41.90
N GLN A 165 -10.37 6.48 42.93
CA GLN A 165 -11.20 5.33 43.26
C GLN A 165 -12.36 5.21 42.27
N ASN A 166 -12.75 3.96 42.05
CA ASN A 166 -13.79 3.49 41.15
C ASN A 166 -15.18 4.00 41.55
N ALA A 167 -15.95 4.48 40.58
CA ALA A 167 -17.41 4.47 40.63
C ALA A 167 -17.93 3.77 39.37
N LYS A 168 -18.45 2.55 39.58
CA LYS A 168 -19.30 1.82 38.64
C LYS A 168 -20.74 2.33 38.75
N GLU A 169 -21.50 2.07 37.68
CA GLU A 169 -22.97 2.09 37.55
C GLU A 169 -23.60 3.38 37.01
N SER A 170 -23.87 3.38 35.70
CA SER A 170 -25.23 3.17 35.16
C SER A 170 -25.20 3.29 33.64
N GLY A 171 -25.88 2.37 32.95
CA GLY A 171 -26.00 2.36 31.50
C GLY A 171 -27.31 3.01 31.03
N LYS A 172 -27.26 3.67 29.88
CA LYS A 172 -28.11 3.45 28.69
C LYS A 172 -27.97 4.60 27.68
N ALA A 173 -27.81 4.20 26.42
CA ALA A 173 -28.28 4.82 25.19
C ALA A 173 -27.87 6.27 24.83
N GLY A 174 -27.22 6.40 23.68
CA GLY A 174 -27.13 7.63 22.90
C GLY A 174 -25.75 7.90 22.32
N SER A 175 -25.40 7.26 21.19
CA SER A 175 -24.22 7.64 20.42
C SER A 175 -24.49 8.96 19.66
N ILE A 176 -24.50 10.06 20.41
CA ILE A 176 -24.28 11.41 19.87
C ILE A 176 -22.76 11.57 19.75
N SER A 177 -22.28 11.81 18.53
CA SER A 177 -20.92 12.27 18.27
C SER A 177 -20.73 13.64 18.92
N GLN A 178 -20.46 13.68 20.21
CA GLN A 178 -19.96 14.86 20.87
C GLN A 178 -18.50 15.05 20.45
N THR A 179 -18.32 15.86 19.41
CA THR A 179 -17.10 16.66 19.25
C THR A 179 -16.84 17.35 20.59
N GLY A 180 -15.85 16.86 21.33
CA GLY A 180 -15.48 17.45 22.62
C GLY A 180 -15.20 18.95 22.47
N PRO A 181 -15.52 19.76 23.49
CA PRO A 181 -15.42 21.21 23.40
C PRO A 181 -13.95 21.61 23.23
N GLY A 182 -13.68 22.31 22.12
CA GLY A 182 -12.55 23.18 21.86
C GLY A 182 -11.26 22.90 22.64
N LYS A 183 -10.45 21.94 22.19
CA LYS A 183 -9.00 22.21 22.22
C LYS A 183 -8.81 23.45 21.35
N SER A 184 -8.52 24.59 21.98
CA SER A 184 -8.22 25.84 21.28
C SER A 184 -7.26 25.51 20.14
N ARG A 185 -7.73 25.59 18.88
CA ARG A 185 -6.86 25.74 17.72
C ARG A 185 -6.07 27.01 18.03
N LEU A 186 -4.87 26.84 18.60
CA LEU A 186 -3.92 27.92 18.73
C LEU A 186 -3.70 28.40 17.30
N ASP A 187 -3.99 29.68 17.03
CA ASP A 187 -3.91 30.32 15.73
C ASP A 187 -2.54 30.11 15.08
N THR A 188 -2.38 28.99 14.38
CA THR A 188 -1.33 28.82 13.38
C THR A 188 -1.92 29.35 12.09
N GLU A 189 -1.46 30.53 11.68
CA GLU A 189 -1.72 31.02 10.32
C GLU A 189 -1.12 29.99 9.35
N GLU A 190 -2.01 29.27 8.68
CA GLU A 190 -1.67 28.29 7.66
C GLU A 190 -1.50 29.06 6.34
N GLN A 191 -0.29 29.08 5.79
CA GLN A 191 -0.03 29.67 4.48
C GLN A 191 -0.14 28.58 3.42
N THR A 192 -0.83 28.90 2.32
CA THR A 192 -0.97 27.99 1.17
C THR A 192 -0.03 28.44 0.05
N TYR A 193 0.71 27.49 -0.48
CA TYR A 193 1.60 27.63 -1.63
C TYR A 193 1.09 26.72 -2.76
N TYR A 194 1.50 26.95 -4.00
CA TYR A 194 0.99 26.22 -5.16
C TYR A 194 2.16 25.60 -5.93
N ALA A 195 2.25 24.27 -5.88
CA ALA A 195 3.28 23.51 -6.55
C ALA A 195 2.90 23.21 -8.01
N GLN A 196 3.87 23.29 -8.90
CA GLN A 196 3.84 22.80 -10.27
C GLN A 196 5.03 21.86 -10.46
N VAL A 197 4.87 20.86 -11.32
CA VAL A 197 5.93 19.88 -11.60
C VAL A 197 6.23 19.90 -13.09
N LYS A 198 7.53 19.92 -13.42
CA LYS A 198 8.01 19.83 -14.80
C LYS A 198 8.87 18.58 -14.94
N TYR A 199 8.46 17.65 -15.79
CA TYR A 199 9.18 16.40 -16.02
C TYR A 199 9.66 16.31 -17.47
N GLN A 200 10.95 16.04 -17.66
CA GLN A 200 11.59 16.01 -19.00
C GLN A 200 11.23 17.21 -19.88
N GLY A 201 11.18 18.42 -19.30
CA GLY A 201 10.85 19.63 -20.03
C GLY A 201 9.35 19.92 -20.22
N GLN A 202 8.45 19.02 -19.81
CA GLN A 202 7.00 19.15 -19.97
C GLN A 202 6.30 19.42 -18.63
N TRP A 203 5.29 20.29 -18.63
CA TRP A 203 4.50 20.57 -17.43
C TRP A 203 3.49 19.46 -17.14
N CYS A 204 3.46 19.02 -15.89
CA CYS A 204 2.51 18.06 -15.37
C CYS A 204 1.24 18.76 -14.86
N TYR A 205 0.21 17.96 -14.59
CA TYR A 205 -1.10 18.42 -14.12
C TYR A 205 -1.44 17.75 -12.81
N ALA A 206 -1.82 18.54 -11.81
CA ALA A 206 -2.25 18.03 -10.53
C ALA A 206 -3.60 17.30 -10.66
N THR A 207 -3.72 16.12 -10.05
CA THR A 207 -4.93 15.27 -10.11
C THR A 207 -5.77 15.28 -8.85
N GLY A 208 -5.28 15.89 -7.77
CA GLY A 208 -5.91 15.81 -6.46
C GLY A 208 -5.33 16.79 -5.45
N SER A 209 -5.92 16.81 -4.26
CA SER A 209 -5.41 17.57 -3.12
C SER A 209 -4.27 16.81 -2.47
N SER A 210 -3.12 17.46 -2.25
CA SER A 210 -2.01 16.90 -1.48
C SER A 210 -2.49 16.34 -0.13
N SER A 211 -2.12 15.11 0.20
CA SER A 211 -2.29 14.61 1.56
C SER A 211 -1.05 15.00 2.40
N GLY A 212 -1.26 15.86 3.40
CA GLY A 212 -0.22 16.28 4.34
C GLY A 212 -0.38 15.52 5.66
N GLY A 213 0.48 14.54 5.91
CA GLY A 213 0.52 13.77 7.15
C GLY A 213 1.90 13.86 7.79
N GLY A 214 2.01 14.48 8.96
CA GLY A 214 3.27 14.59 9.70
C GLY A 214 3.21 13.87 11.04
N LEU A 215 4.03 12.84 11.22
CA LEU A 215 4.40 12.31 12.54
C LEU A 215 5.76 12.90 12.90
N ASN A 216 5.84 13.62 14.02
CA ASN A 216 7.05 14.33 14.45
C ASN A 216 7.51 15.43 13.47
N ARG A 217 8.74 15.93 13.64
CA ARG A 217 9.27 17.20 13.11
C ARG A 217 9.48 17.25 11.59
N GLU A 218 9.02 16.23 10.88
CA GLU A 218 9.10 16.10 9.43
C GLU A 218 7.68 16.23 8.87
N ILE A 219 7.52 17.20 7.96
CA ILE A 219 6.24 17.40 7.27
C ILE A 219 6.41 16.74 5.90
N HIS A 220 5.70 15.63 5.70
CA HIS A 220 5.61 15.01 4.39
C HIS A 220 4.51 15.68 3.58
N VAL A 221 4.87 16.21 2.43
CA VAL A 221 3.96 16.81 1.45
C VAL A 221 3.92 15.88 0.25
N GLY A 222 2.83 15.13 0.14
CA GLY A 222 2.58 14.30 -1.02
C GLY A 222 1.92 15.08 -2.16
N LEU A 223 2.52 15.03 -3.34
CA LEU A 223 2.07 15.74 -4.53
C LEU A 223 1.53 14.75 -5.57
N GLU A 224 0.29 14.92 -6.01
CA GLU A 224 -0.29 14.09 -7.07
C GLU A 224 -0.26 14.84 -8.40
N PHE A 225 0.48 14.32 -9.37
CA PHE A 225 0.61 14.87 -10.73
C PHE A 225 0.53 13.77 -11.80
N ILE A 226 0.00 14.11 -12.98
CA ILE A 226 0.07 13.30 -14.20
C ILE A 226 0.82 14.05 -15.29
N CYS A 227 1.48 13.34 -16.19
CA CYS A 227 2.23 13.91 -17.30
C CYS A 227 1.71 13.35 -18.63
N PRO A 228 0.60 13.89 -19.18
CA PRO A 228 -0.11 13.30 -20.31
C PRO A 228 0.74 13.12 -21.56
N ALA A 229 1.63 14.07 -21.84
CA ALA A 229 2.51 14.00 -23.01
C ALA A 229 3.61 12.94 -22.83
N TYR A 230 4.06 12.67 -21.61
CA TYR A 230 4.96 11.57 -21.30
C TYR A 230 4.23 10.22 -21.39
N GLU A 231 3.05 10.11 -20.76
CA GLU A 231 2.19 8.92 -20.84
C GLU A 231 1.81 8.59 -22.30
N HIS A 232 1.50 9.61 -23.11
CA HIS A 232 1.20 9.43 -24.52
C HIS A 232 2.40 8.93 -25.33
N ARG A 233 3.62 9.41 -25.07
CA ARG A 233 4.83 8.89 -25.73
C ARG A 233 5.10 7.43 -25.37
N LEU A 234 4.84 7.06 -24.11
CA LEU A 234 4.96 5.67 -23.66
C LEU A 234 3.92 4.79 -24.35
N GLU A 235 2.67 5.23 -24.43
CA GLU A 235 1.61 4.51 -25.14
C GLU A 235 1.91 4.37 -26.64
N GLN A 236 2.44 5.41 -27.29
CA GLN A 236 2.90 5.34 -28.68
C GLN A 236 4.00 4.29 -28.87
N LEU A 237 4.88 4.13 -27.87
CA LEU A 237 5.92 3.11 -27.91
C LEU A 237 5.31 1.71 -27.82
N LEU A 238 4.31 1.50 -26.96
CA LEU A 238 3.54 0.25 -26.90
C LEU A 238 2.76 -0.01 -28.21
N ASP A 239 2.17 1.03 -28.82
CA ASP A 239 1.50 0.93 -30.12
C ASP A 239 2.47 0.50 -31.23
N ILE A 240 3.71 1.00 -31.23
CA ILE A 240 4.75 0.54 -32.17
C ILE A 240 5.03 -0.96 -31.97
N ALA A 241 5.04 -1.43 -30.73
CA ALA A 241 5.22 -2.86 -30.45
C ALA A 241 4.04 -3.68 -30.98
N ARG A 242 2.80 -3.24 -30.72
CA ARG A 242 1.57 -3.89 -31.22
C ARG A 242 1.55 -3.98 -32.75
N VAL A 243 1.88 -2.89 -33.44
CA VAL A 243 1.95 -2.83 -34.91
C VAL A 243 3.02 -3.78 -35.47
N LYS A 244 4.11 -3.99 -34.74
CA LYS A 244 5.18 -4.92 -35.13
C LYS A 244 4.97 -6.34 -34.62
N ASP A 245 3.76 -6.69 -34.20
CA ASP A 245 3.44 -8.00 -33.60
C ASP A 245 4.43 -8.39 -32.49
N TYR A 246 4.75 -7.41 -31.64
CA TYR A 246 5.67 -7.54 -30.52
C TYR A 246 7.11 -7.93 -30.92
N GLN A 247 7.44 -7.90 -32.21
CA GLN A 247 8.80 -8.07 -32.73
C GLN A 247 9.46 -6.70 -32.93
N VAL A 248 10.00 -6.18 -31.82
CA VAL A 248 10.62 -4.84 -31.79
C VAL A 248 12.13 -4.88 -31.96
N SER A 249 12.70 -3.78 -32.44
CA SER A 249 14.14 -3.60 -32.64
C SER A 249 14.85 -3.12 -31.37
N GLU A 250 16.18 -3.17 -31.33
CA GLU A 250 16.99 -2.65 -30.22
C GLU A 250 16.68 -1.17 -29.89
N ASP A 251 16.53 -0.32 -30.91
CA ASP A 251 16.16 1.09 -30.75
C ASP A 251 14.86 1.28 -29.95
N TRP A 252 13.94 0.31 -30.00
CA TRP A 252 12.71 0.35 -29.23
C TRP A 252 12.97 0.14 -27.73
N PHE A 253 13.85 -0.80 -27.38
CA PHE A 253 14.27 -1.00 -25.98
C PHE A 253 15.09 0.17 -25.46
N GLU A 254 15.93 0.79 -26.31
CA GLU A 254 16.63 2.02 -25.95
C GLU A 254 15.67 3.18 -25.69
N ALA A 255 14.63 3.32 -26.51
CA ALA A 255 13.57 4.29 -26.26
C ALA A 255 12.82 3.98 -24.96
N LEU A 256 12.50 2.71 -24.70
CA LEU A 256 11.80 2.29 -23.48
C LEU A 256 12.65 2.52 -22.21
N ASP A 257 13.97 2.30 -22.29
CA ASP A 257 14.93 2.57 -21.20
C ASP A 257 14.84 4.04 -20.72
N THR A 258 14.44 4.99 -21.58
CA THR A 258 14.28 6.41 -21.21
C THR A 258 13.09 6.67 -20.27
N PHE A 259 12.16 5.72 -20.15
CA PHE A 259 11.01 5.77 -19.25
C PHE A 259 11.28 5.10 -17.90
N GLY A 260 12.42 4.42 -17.74
CA GLY A 260 12.81 3.79 -16.47
C GLY A 260 11.73 2.87 -15.89
N HIS A 261 11.36 3.09 -14.63
CA HIS A 261 10.35 2.27 -13.94
C HIS A 261 8.95 2.40 -14.54
N ASP A 262 8.56 3.59 -15.04
CA ASP A 262 7.25 3.78 -15.67
C ASP A 262 7.09 2.92 -16.92
N GLY A 263 8.17 2.74 -17.69
CA GLY A 263 8.18 1.83 -18.84
C GLY A 263 7.89 0.39 -18.44
N VAL A 264 8.47 -0.07 -17.32
CA VAL A 264 8.20 -1.39 -16.75
C VAL A 264 6.74 -1.49 -16.30
N LEU A 265 6.23 -0.50 -15.57
CA LEU A 265 4.84 -0.49 -15.10
C LEU A 265 3.84 -0.49 -16.26
N ALA A 266 4.12 0.26 -17.33
CA ALA A 266 3.28 0.27 -18.52
C ALA A 266 3.26 -1.09 -19.21
N LEU A 267 4.41 -1.76 -19.35
CA LEU A 267 4.46 -3.13 -19.87
C LEU A 267 3.72 -4.13 -18.99
N LEU A 268 3.90 -4.10 -17.67
CA LEU A 268 3.16 -4.99 -16.75
C LEU A 268 1.64 -4.76 -16.80
N LYS A 269 1.24 -3.50 -16.94
CA LYS A 269 -0.16 -3.14 -17.09
C LYS A 269 -0.70 -3.68 -18.41
N ALA A 270 0.06 -3.54 -19.51
CA ALA A 270 -0.31 -4.05 -20.82
C ALA A 270 -0.32 -5.58 -20.87
N GLU A 271 0.64 -6.28 -20.24
CA GLU A 271 0.72 -7.75 -20.13
C GLU A 271 -0.59 -8.37 -19.64
N ARG A 272 -1.28 -7.68 -18.72
CA ARG A 272 -2.56 -8.15 -18.19
C ARG A 272 -3.61 -8.36 -19.28
N ASP A 273 -3.64 -7.46 -20.25
CA ASP A 273 -4.64 -7.42 -21.31
C ASP A 273 -4.08 -7.98 -22.64
N GLU A 274 -2.75 -8.04 -22.77
CA GLU A 274 -2.00 -8.41 -23.97
C GLU A 274 -0.84 -9.38 -23.60
N PRO A 275 -1.10 -10.70 -23.53
CA PRO A 275 -0.08 -11.67 -23.10
C PRO A 275 1.30 -11.59 -23.82
N PRO A 276 1.40 -11.27 -25.12
CA PRO A 276 2.70 -11.10 -25.79
C PRO A 276 3.59 -9.99 -25.22
N MET A 277 3.04 -9.01 -24.48
CA MET A 277 3.85 -7.98 -23.79
C MET A 277 4.79 -8.59 -22.75
N LYS A 278 4.46 -9.79 -22.23
CA LYS A 278 5.35 -10.56 -21.37
C LYS A 278 6.66 -10.92 -22.06
N ASP A 279 6.62 -11.26 -23.35
CA ASP A 279 7.81 -11.65 -24.10
C ASP A 279 8.73 -10.45 -24.33
N LEU A 280 8.17 -9.25 -24.53
CA LEU A 280 8.92 -7.99 -24.56
C LEU A 280 9.56 -7.69 -23.21
N LEU A 281 8.83 -7.88 -22.11
CA LEU A 281 9.37 -7.70 -20.76
C LEU A 281 10.51 -8.70 -20.49
N ASP A 282 10.38 -9.94 -20.97
CA ASP A 282 11.40 -10.98 -20.87
C ASP A 282 12.65 -10.64 -21.66
N HIS A 283 12.46 -10.16 -22.88
CA HIS A 283 13.55 -9.72 -23.73
C HIS A 283 14.28 -8.52 -23.11
N TRP A 284 13.53 -7.55 -22.59
CA TRP A 284 14.11 -6.39 -21.93
C TRP A 284 14.91 -6.78 -20.69
N ALA A 285 14.36 -7.62 -19.83
CA ALA A 285 15.07 -8.15 -18.65
C ALA A 285 16.33 -8.93 -19.06
N SER A 286 16.21 -9.75 -20.11
CA SER A 286 17.31 -10.56 -20.64
C SER A 286 18.45 -9.69 -21.18
N ARG A 287 18.14 -8.66 -21.96
CA ARG A 287 19.08 -7.66 -22.48
C ARG A 287 19.75 -6.89 -21.34
N ARG A 288 18.96 -6.33 -20.43
CA ARG A 288 19.43 -5.46 -19.34
C ARG A 288 20.42 -6.15 -18.41
N PHE A 289 20.18 -7.42 -18.09
CA PHE A 289 21.00 -8.19 -17.15
C PHE A 289 21.92 -9.21 -17.83
N GLY A 290 21.95 -9.23 -19.17
CA GLY A 290 22.78 -10.13 -19.97
C GLY A 290 22.46 -11.61 -19.75
N LEU A 291 21.17 -11.95 -19.66
CA LEU A 291 20.70 -13.33 -19.44
C LEU A 291 20.85 -14.21 -20.68
N ASN A 292 20.91 -13.60 -21.86
CA ASN A 292 21.22 -14.26 -23.14
C ASN A 292 22.66 -14.82 -23.19
N LEU A 293 23.55 -14.31 -22.34
CA LEU A 293 24.95 -14.78 -22.22
C LEU A 293 25.11 -15.90 -21.18
N VAL A 294 24.01 -16.41 -20.62
CA VAL A 294 24.05 -17.43 -19.57
C VAL A 294 24.09 -18.82 -20.18
N GLU A 295 25.29 -19.41 -20.18
CA GLU A 295 25.59 -20.74 -20.74
C GLU A 295 25.59 -21.85 -19.67
N ASN A 296 25.90 -21.49 -18.43
CA ASN A 296 26.09 -22.44 -17.32
C ASN A 296 25.82 -21.80 -15.95
N GLU A 297 25.81 -22.62 -14.89
CA GLU A 297 25.55 -22.20 -13.51
C GLU A 297 26.46 -21.04 -13.04
N ALA A 298 27.74 -21.02 -13.44
CA ALA A 298 28.66 -19.96 -13.05
C ALA A 298 28.31 -18.62 -13.71
N THR A 299 28.04 -18.63 -15.01
CA THR A 299 27.57 -17.42 -15.73
C THR A 299 26.18 -16.97 -15.26
N ALA A 300 25.32 -17.91 -14.86
CA ALA A 300 24.02 -17.61 -14.27
C ALA A 300 24.19 -16.88 -12.94
N TRP A 301 25.11 -17.36 -12.09
CA TRP A 301 25.40 -16.71 -10.82
C TRP A 301 25.95 -15.30 -11.00
N GLN A 302 26.85 -15.08 -11.97
CA GLN A 302 27.35 -13.74 -12.29
C GLN A 302 26.23 -12.79 -12.72
N ALA A 303 25.31 -13.26 -13.58
CA ALA A 303 24.14 -12.46 -13.95
C ALA A 303 23.25 -12.13 -12.73
N PHE A 304 23.07 -13.08 -11.82
CA PHE A 304 22.31 -12.88 -10.59
C PHE A 304 22.96 -11.87 -9.65
N GLN A 305 24.30 -11.87 -9.55
CA GLN A 305 25.04 -10.86 -8.79
C GLN A 305 24.84 -9.46 -9.37
N ARG A 306 24.83 -9.29 -10.71
CA ARG A 306 24.50 -8.01 -11.35
C ARG A 306 23.10 -7.51 -10.98
N ILE A 307 22.11 -8.41 -10.92
CA ILE A 307 20.75 -8.06 -10.46
C ILE A 307 20.79 -7.58 -9.01
N CYS A 308 21.46 -8.32 -8.11
CA CYS A 308 21.62 -7.95 -6.70
C CYS A 308 22.32 -6.59 -6.51
N GLU A 309 23.38 -6.33 -7.27
CA GLU A 309 24.14 -5.08 -7.25
C GLU A 309 23.30 -3.91 -7.76
N THR A 310 22.55 -4.12 -8.84
CA THR A 310 21.64 -3.11 -9.41
C THR A 310 20.57 -2.72 -8.39
N ALA A 311 19.91 -3.72 -7.79
CA ALA A 311 18.90 -3.50 -6.75
C ALA A 311 19.49 -2.79 -5.52
N THR A 312 20.69 -3.19 -5.09
CA THR A 312 21.39 -2.55 -3.96
C THR A 312 21.76 -1.10 -4.26
N LYS A 313 22.23 -0.80 -5.48
CA LYS A 313 22.55 0.56 -5.94
C LYS A 313 21.31 1.43 -6.01
N ALA A 314 20.21 0.89 -6.54
CA ALA A 314 18.90 1.54 -6.56
C ALA A 314 18.27 1.67 -5.16
N LYS A 315 18.82 0.94 -4.18
CA LYS A 315 18.26 0.77 -2.82
C LYS A 315 16.79 0.34 -2.87
N ALA A 316 16.45 -0.45 -3.89
CA ALA A 316 15.10 -0.78 -4.28
C ALA A 316 15.08 -2.17 -4.94
N TYR A 317 14.08 -3.00 -4.61
CA TYR A 317 13.77 -4.26 -5.28
C TYR A 317 12.27 -4.50 -5.28
N SER A 318 11.73 -5.06 -6.35
CA SER A 318 10.36 -5.58 -6.40
C SER A 318 10.29 -6.81 -7.30
N THR A 319 9.53 -7.82 -6.89
CA THR A 319 9.18 -9.00 -7.69
C THR A 319 8.53 -8.61 -9.03
N GLU A 320 7.75 -7.53 -9.05
CA GLU A 320 7.11 -7.04 -10.27
C GLU A 320 8.04 -6.14 -11.10
N GLY A 321 9.18 -5.68 -10.57
CA GLY A 321 10.13 -4.88 -11.32
C GLY A 321 10.91 -5.67 -12.38
N LEU A 322 11.72 -4.98 -13.18
CA LEU A 322 12.56 -5.60 -14.20
C LEU A 322 13.60 -6.56 -13.59
N GLU A 323 14.15 -6.20 -12.42
CA GLU A 323 15.01 -7.07 -11.60
C GLU A 323 14.28 -8.33 -11.15
N GLY A 324 13.02 -8.18 -10.72
CA GLY A 324 12.16 -9.29 -10.31
C GLY A 324 11.91 -10.25 -11.48
N ARG A 325 11.58 -9.72 -12.65
CA ARG A 325 11.42 -10.53 -13.86
C ARG A 325 12.70 -11.25 -14.27
N ALA A 326 13.84 -10.56 -14.19
CA ALA A 326 15.15 -11.16 -14.47
C ALA A 326 15.48 -12.31 -13.53
N VAL A 327 15.12 -12.19 -12.23
CA VAL A 327 15.26 -13.29 -11.26
C VAL A 327 14.42 -14.51 -11.67
N VAL A 328 13.17 -14.31 -12.09
CA VAL A 328 12.29 -15.42 -12.54
C VAL A 328 12.89 -16.17 -13.73
N LEU A 329 13.42 -15.45 -14.73
CA LEU A 329 14.04 -16.06 -15.91
C LEU A 329 15.34 -16.81 -15.58
N LEU A 330 16.07 -16.32 -14.59
CA LEU A 330 17.40 -16.83 -14.25
C LEU A 330 17.34 -17.96 -13.21
N ALA A 331 16.36 -17.95 -12.30
CA ALA A 331 16.28 -18.84 -11.15
C ALA A 331 16.43 -20.34 -11.49
N PRO A 332 15.81 -20.89 -12.56
CA PRO A 332 15.99 -22.29 -12.94
C PRO A 332 17.44 -22.68 -13.29
N LYS A 333 18.29 -21.70 -13.62
CA LYS A 333 19.70 -21.89 -13.95
C LYS A 333 20.65 -21.68 -12.76
N LEU A 334 20.10 -21.30 -11.59
CA LEU A 334 20.90 -21.00 -10.40
C LEU A 334 21.17 -22.24 -9.55
N SER A 335 22.32 -22.23 -8.90
CA SER A 335 22.69 -23.24 -7.91
C SER A 335 21.85 -23.09 -6.65
N VAL A 336 20.98 -24.06 -6.37
CA VAL A 336 20.23 -24.11 -5.10
C VAL A 336 21.19 -24.08 -3.91
N LYS A 337 22.34 -24.77 -4.00
CA LYS A 337 23.37 -24.79 -2.95
C LYS A 337 23.97 -23.40 -2.67
N GLN A 338 24.24 -22.62 -3.73
CA GLN A 338 24.77 -21.26 -3.55
C GLN A 338 23.70 -20.30 -3.04
N LEU A 339 22.47 -20.37 -3.56
CA LEU A 339 21.34 -19.59 -3.05
C LEU A 339 21.11 -19.85 -1.56
N THR A 340 21.11 -21.13 -1.16
CA THR A 340 20.96 -21.55 0.25
C THR A 340 22.06 -20.97 1.13
N ARG A 341 23.32 -21.03 0.67
CA ARG A 341 24.46 -20.45 1.41
C ARG A 341 24.30 -18.94 1.58
N GLN A 342 23.88 -18.23 0.53
CA GLN A 342 23.64 -16.79 0.60
C GLN A 342 22.49 -16.47 1.56
N ALA A 343 21.37 -17.19 1.48
CA ALA A 343 20.22 -17.02 2.37
C ALA A 343 20.62 -17.21 3.84
N ILE A 344 21.39 -18.26 4.17
CA ILE A 344 21.89 -18.47 5.54
C ILE A 344 22.83 -17.32 5.97
N GLY A 345 23.69 -16.84 5.08
CA GLY A 345 24.55 -15.70 5.34
C GLY A 345 23.75 -14.43 5.66
N LEU A 346 22.66 -14.18 4.91
CA LEU A 346 21.74 -13.08 5.13
C LEU A 346 21.01 -13.20 6.47
N VAL A 347 20.49 -14.39 6.80
CA VAL A 347 19.85 -14.67 8.09
C VAL A 347 20.82 -14.39 9.24
N LYS A 348 22.08 -14.84 9.13
CA LYS A 348 23.08 -14.65 10.19
C LYS A 348 23.49 -13.18 10.37
N SER A 349 23.63 -12.45 9.27
CA SER A 349 24.12 -11.06 9.25
C SER A 349 23.05 -10.02 9.57
N THR A 350 21.76 -10.32 9.33
CA THR A 350 20.69 -9.36 9.60
C THR A 350 20.27 -9.41 11.08
N SER A 351 20.29 -8.28 11.77
CA SER A 351 19.99 -8.18 13.22
C SER A 351 18.50 -8.35 13.55
N GLY A 352 17.62 -8.10 12.58
CA GLY A 352 16.21 -8.47 12.63
C GLY A 352 15.69 -8.73 11.22
N LEU A 353 14.38 -8.90 11.08
CA LEU A 353 13.70 -8.81 9.79
C LEU A 353 12.68 -7.69 9.93
N GLY A 354 13.19 -6.51 10.29
CA GLY A 354 12.41 -5.33 10.63
C GLY A 354 11.71 -4.82 9.39
N GLY A 355 10.55 -5.40 9.07
CA GLY A 355 9.76 -4.98 7.94
C GLY A 355 9.02 -6.09 7.20
N LYS A 356 7.91 -5.74 6.52
CA LYS A 356 7.22 -6.66 5.61
C LYS A 356 8.12 -6.90 4.39
N MET A 357 8.85 -8.01 4.41
CA MET A 357 9.62 -8.44 3.23
C MET A 357 8.73 -8.84 2.06
N GLU A 358 7.49 -9.22 2.38
CA GLU A 358 6.57 -9.81 1.45
C GLU A 358 5.15 -9.24 1.55
N TRP A 359 4.42 -9.38 0.46
CA TRP A 359 2.97 -9.29 0.45
C TRP A 359 2.40 -10.35 -0.47
N ARG A 360 1.18 -10.81 -0.17
CA ARG A 360 0.44 -11.67 -1.08
C ARG A 360 -0.47 -10.84 -1.97
N ALA A 361 -0.43 -11.12 -3.26
CA ALA A 361 -1.29 -10.52 -4.25
C ALA A 361 -1.66 -11.57 -5.30
N ARG A 362 -2.96 -11.84 -5.45
CA ARG A 362 -3.52 -12.88 -6.34
C ARG A 362 -2.94 -14.27 -6.06
N GLY A 363 -2.87 -14.65 -4.78
CA GLY A 363 -2.31 -15.94 -4.36
C GLY A 363 -0.79 -16.10 -4.53
N LYS A 364 -0.07 -15.10 -5.07
CA LYS A 364 1.39 -15.11 -5.19
C LYS A 364 2.04 -14.30 -4.09
N THR A 365 3.17 -14.78 -3.58
CA THR A 365 4.02 -14.01 -2.69
C THR A 365 4.93 -13.11 -3.52
N HIS A 366 4.95 -11.84 -3.18
CA HIS A 366 5.82 -10.84 -3.80
C HIS A 366 6.80 -10.33 -2.77
N PHE A 367 8.01 -10.01 -3.21
CA PHE A 367 9.07 -9.45 -2.40
C PHE A 367 9.37 -8.03 -2.85
N GLY A 368 9.63 -7.14 -1.89
CA GLY A 368 10.08 -5.81 -2.27
C GLY A 368 10.46 -4.90 -1.11
N VAL A 369 11.33 -3.95 -1.42
CA VAL A 369 11.84 -2.95 -0.47
C VAL A 369 12.28 -1.71 -1.23
N SER A 370 12.07 -0.54 -0.64
CA SER A 370 12.60 0.73 -1.12
C SER A 370 12.98 1.58 0.08
N TYR A 371 14.20 2.08 0.06
CA TYR A 371 14.74 2.89 1.16
C TYR A 371 14.81 4.40 0.87
N GLU A 372 14.44 4.87 -0.32
CA GLU A 372 14.71 6.26 -0.75
C GLU A 372 13.60 6.89 -1.58
N GLY A 373 12.37 6.97 -1.08
CA GLY A 373 11.36 7.71 -1.85
C GLY A 373 10.77 6.93 -3.05
N ALA A 374 11.34 5.78 -3.43
CA ALA A 374 10.76 5.00 -4.52
C ALA A 374 9.51 4.28 -4.02
N ARG A 375 8.33 4.67 -4.51
CA ARG A 375 7.09 3.92 -4.30
C ARG A 375 7.03 2.83 -5.35
N PHE A 376 6.88 1.57 -4.93
CA PHE A 376 6.44 0.55 -5.88
C PHE A 376 4.94 0.67 -6.03
N VAL A 377 4.52 1.05 -7.24
CA VAL A 377 3.16 0.81 -7.67
C VAL A 377 3.13 -0.64 -8.14
N CYS A 378 2.53 -1.53 -7.35
CA CYS A 378 2.32 -2.88 -7.85
C CYS A 378 1.26 -2.88 -8.96
N SER A 379 1.20 -3.93 -9.78
CA SER A 379 0.21 -4.14 -10.85
C SER A 379 -1.26 -4.02 -10.37
N LEU A 380 -1.48 -4.08 -9.06
CA LEU A 380 -2.77 -3.86 -8.40
C LEU A 380 -3.08 -2.40 -8.05
N GLY A 381 -2.23 -1.45 -8.43
CA GLY A 381 -2.38 -0.04 -8.10
C GLY A 381 -2.21 0.25 -6.60
N ARG A 382 -1.61 -0.67 -5.83
CA ARG A 382 -1.29 -0.42 -4.42
C ARG A 382 0.13 0.11 -4.35
N SER A 383 0.27 1.33 -3.86
CA SER A 383 1.55 1.89 -3.43
C SER A 383 1.88 1.35 -2.04
N PHE A 384 3.04 0.72 -1.89
CA PHE A 384 3.53 0.34 -0.56
C PHE A 384 4.43 1.42 -0.01
N HIS A 385 4.17 1.83 1.24
CA HIS A 385 4.92 2.88 1.91
C HIS A 385 6.18 2.35 2.59
N TYR A 386 7.19 3.24 2.63
CA TYR A 386 8.54 3.09 3.14
C TYR A 386 8.65 2.26 4.41
N MET A 387 9.68 1.42 4.42
CA MET A 387 10.23 0.96 5.68
C MET A 387 11.40 1.87 6.00
N ASP A 388 11.32 2.52 7.16
CA ASP A 388 12.42 3.28 7.71
C ASP A 388 13.67 2.39 7.67
N LYS A 389 14.84 2.94 7.30
CA LYS A 389 16.12 2.23 7.29
C LYS A 389 16.48 1.83 8.72
N SER A 390 15.78 0.85 9.27
CA SER A 390 16.16 0.22 10.51
C SER A 390 17.43 -0.57 10.23
N ALA A 391 18.39 -0.50 11.15
CA ALA A 391 19.58 -1.35 11.11
C ALA A 391 19.24 -2.85 11.02
N ASP A 392 17.97 -3.20 11.30
CA ASP A 392 17.39 -4.53 11.34
C ASP A 392 16.75 -4.98 10.02
N SER A 393 16.87 -4.23 8.93
CA SER A 393 16.37 -4.67 7.62
C SER A 393 17.45 -5.47 6.86
N PRO A 394 17.09 -6.57 6.16
CA PRO A 394 18.03 -7.26 5.30
C PRO A 394 18.48 -6.36 4.16
N PRO A 395 19.70 -6.53 3.63
CA PRO A 395 20.13 -5.76 2.47
C PRO A 395 19.19 -6.00 1.28
N VAL A 396 19.09 -5.05 0.36
CA VAL A 396 18.18 -5.15 -0.81
C VAL A 396 18.42 -6.42 -1.63
N SER A 397 19.67 -6.82 -1.79
CA SER A 397 20.04 -8.09 -2.44
C SER A 397 19.41 -9.33 -1.78
N GLY A 398 19.13 -9.27 -0.48
CA GLY A 398 18.43 -10.33 0.24
C GLY A 398 17.02 -10.59 -0.27
N TYR A 399 16.34 -9.57 -0.79
CA TYR A 399 15.01 -9.71 -1.39
C TYR A 399 15.07 -10.45 -2.74
N ALA A 400 16.12 -10.22 -3.54
CA ALA A 400 16.36 -10.97 -4.77
C ALA A 400 16.67 -12.44 -4.50
N VAL A 401 17.45 -12.74 -3.44
CA VAL A 401 17.73 -14.11 -2.99
C VAL A 401 16.46 -14.80 -2.51
N ALA A 402 15.65 -14.11 -1.69
CA ALA A 402 14.37 -14.62 -1.22
C ALA A 402 13.41 -14.91 -2.40
N HIS A 403 13.30 -13.99 -3.36
CA HIS A 403 12.47 -14.19 -4.55
C HIS A 403 12.94 -15.38 -5.39
N ALA A 404 14.25 -15.53 -5.65
CA ALA A 404 14.77 -16.65 -6.43
C ALA A 404 14.45 -18.01 -5.78
N LEU A 405 14.69 -18.13 -4.47
CA LEU A 405 14.37 -19.35 -3.73
C LEU A 405 12.86 -19.62 -3.67
N TRP A 406 12.06 -18.59 -3.42
CA TRP A 406 10.61 -18.71 -3.36
C TRP A 406 10.03 -19.14 -4.71
N PHE A 407 10.50 -18.55 -5.81
CA PHE A 407 10.08 -18.93 -7.15
C PHE A 407 10.35 -20.42 -7.42
N LEU A 408 11.54 -20.92 -7.11
CA LEU A 408 11.88 -22.34 -7.29
C LEU A 408 11.05 -23.27 -6.39
N PHE A 409 10.73 -22.82 -5.17
CA PHE A 409 9.83 -23.54 -4.28
C PHE A 409 8.41 -23.63 -4.85
N GLU A 410 7.86 -22.54 -5.38
CA GLU A 410 6.55 -22.55 -6.06
C GLU A 410 6.52 -23.44 -7.31
N GLN A 411 7.66 -23.62 -7.99
CA GLN A 411 7.79 -24.58 -9.11
C GLN A 411 7.89 -26.04 -8.65
N GLY A 412 7.90 -26.31 -7.34
CA GLY A 412 7.99 -27.66 -6.78
C GLY A 412 9.38 -28.28 -6.86
N ASP A 413 10.45 -27.47 -6.92
CA ASP A 413 11.82 -27.99 -6.89
C ASP A 413 12.13 -28.62 -5.51
N SER A 414 12.21 -29.95 -5.46
CA SER A 414 12.46 -30.70 -4.23
C SER A 414 13.77 -30.32 -3.55
N LYS A 415 14.81 -29.93 -4.30
CA LYS A 415 16.10 -29.51 -3.72
C LYS A 415 15.94 -28.21 -2.95
N VAL A 416 15.06 -27.31 -3.41
CA VAL A 416 14.77 -26.05 -2.74
C VAL A 416 13.88 -26.27 -1.51
N THR A 417 12.89 -27.15 -1.61
CA THR A 417 12.11 -27.59 -0.45
C THR A 417 13.02 -28.17 0.65
N ASP A 418 13.93 -29.07 0.28
CA ASP A 418 14.92 -29.63 1.21
C ASP A 418 15.83 -28.54 1.80
N ALA A 419 16.30 -27.61 0.97
CA ALA A 419 17.14 -26.50 1.43
C ALA A 419 16.41 -25.58 2.42
N PHE A 420 15.15 -25.26 2.16
CA PHE A 420 14.32 -24.49 3.08
C PHE A 420 14.15 -25.23 4.41
N GLN A 421 13.62 -26.44 4.36
CA GLN A 421 13.20 -27.19 5.54
C GLN A 421 14.39 -27.63 6.41
N ASN A 422 15.52 -28.01 5.80
CA ASN A 422 16.65 -28.59 6.51
C ASN A 422 17.79 -27.61 6.80
N HIS A 423 17.82 -26.44 6.16
CA HIS A 423 18.94 -25.50 6.31
C HIS A 423 18.50 -24.06 6.63
N ILE A 424 17.64 -23.46 5.82
CA ILE A 424 17.27 -22.04 5.98
C ILE A 424 16.35 -21.84 7.18
N VAL A 425 15.26 -22.61 7.26
CA VAL A 425 14.25 -22.50 8.34
C VAL A 425 14.87 -22.75 9.73
N PRO A 426 15.70 -23.79 9.94
CA PRO A 426 16.39 -23.97 11.22
C PRO A 426 17.25 -22.77 11.64
N GLU A 427 17.98 -22.17 10.69
CA GLU A 427 18.82 -21.00 10.96
C GLU A 427 17.98 -19.76 11.28
N MET A 428 16.85 -19.57 10.59
CA MET A 428 15.90 -18.50 10.89
C MET A 428 15.31 -18.65 12.30
N ILE A 429 14.88 -19.86 12.67
CA ILE A 429 14.40 -20.15 14.03
C ILE A 429 15.50 -19.88 15.05
N ALA A 430 16.71 -20.41 14.84
CA ALA A 430 17.82 -20.24 15.78
C ALA A 430 18.21 -18.75 15.98
N LYS A 431 18.23 -17.97 14.90
CA LYS A 431 18.62 -16.56 14.94
C LYS A 431 17.53 -15.66 15.52
N TYR A 432 16.29 -15.88 15.09
CA TYR A 432 15.21 -14.93 15.29
C TYR A 432 14.16 -15.44 16.27
N TYR A 433 14.34 -16.55 16.96
CA TYR A 433 13.53 -16.88 18.13
C TYR A 433 13.81 -15.85 19.25
N PRO A 434 12.80 -15.12 19.80
CA PRO A 434 11.34 -15.25 19.65
C PRO A 434 10.68 -14.17 18.76
N ASN A 435 11.42 -13.44 17.92
CA ASN A 435 10.94 -12.33 17.09
C ASN A 435 9.83 -12.75 16.11
N ILE A 436 8.55 -12.63 16.49
CA ILE A 436 7.42 -13.23 15.77
C ILE A 436 7.13 -12.79 14.30
N PRO A 437 7.44 -11.57 13.81
CA PRO A 437 6.97 -11.09 12.51
C PRO A 437 7.31 -11.94 11.27
N TRP A 438 8.30 -12.85 11.33
CA TRP A 438 8.69 -13.69 10.20
C TRP A 438 8.01 -15.07 10.16
N TYR A 439 7.32 -15.48 11.23
CA TYR A 439 6.72 -16.81 11.26
C TYR A 439 5.67 -17.07 10.18
N PRO A 440 4.84 -16.10 9.73
CA PRO A 440 3.93 -16.34 8.60
C PRO A 440 4.66 -16.70 7.29
N PHE A 441 5.86 -16.16 7.07
CA PHE A 441 6.69 -16.49 5.91
C PHE A 441 7.23 -17.92 6.02
N VAL A 442 7.76 -18.26 7.19
CA VAL A 442 8.40 -19.56 7.42
C VAL A 442 7.36 -20.68 7.57
N SER A 443 6.15 -20.38 8.06
CA SER A 443 5.04 -21.35 8.11
C SER A 443 4.61 -21.82 6.73
N ALA A 444 4.73 -20.97 5.71
CA ALA A 444 4.47 -21.35 4.33
C ALA A 444 5.54 -22.29 3.74
N MET A 445 6.78 -22.26 4.26
CA MET A 445 7.88 -23.14 3.84
C MET A 445 7.86 -24.51 4.55
N GLY A 446 7.31 -24.54 5.77
CA GLY A 446 7.19 -25.74 6.58
C GLY A 446 8.54 -26.28 7.09
N GLY A 447 8.58 -27.60 7.30
CA GLY A 447 9.77 -28.32 7.76
C GLY A 447 9.75 -28.66 9.25
N ARG A 448 10.39 -29.78 9.57
CA ARG A 448 10.35 -30.40 10.91
C ARG A 448 10.81 -29.48 12.04
N ALA A 449 11.81 -28.64 11.78
CA ALA A 449 12.32 -27.70 12.79
C ALA A 449 11.25 -26.67 13.20
N LEU A 450 10.50 -26.17 12.22
CA LEU A 450 9.41 -25.22 12.46
C LEU A 450 8.23 -25.88 13.17
N GLU A 451 7.81 -27.06 12.70
CA GLU A 451 6.74 -27.83 13.36
C GLU A 451 7.06 -28.09 14.82
N CYS A 452 8.26 -28.62 15.10
CA CYS A 452 8.71 -28.87 16.46
C CYS A 452 8.77 -27.58 17.28
N CYS A 453 9.16 -26.46 16.67
CA CYS A 453 9.20 -25.16 17.35
C CYS A 453 7.78 -24.69 17.70
N LEU A 454 6.86 -24.68 16.74
CA LEU A 454 5.49 -24.18 16.89
C LEU A 454 4.64 -25.06 17.81
N LEU A 455 4.69 -26.39 17.64
CA LEU A 455 3.90 -27.33 18.46
C LEU A 455 4.37 -27.41 19.91
N ARG A 456 5.60 -26.99 20.21
CA ARG A 456 6.11 -26.86 21.59
C ARG A 456 5.73 -25.54 22.25
N GLN A 457 5.22 -24.57 21.49
CA GLN A 457 4.76 -23.32 22.09
C GLN A 457 3.54 -23.58 22.94
N ASP A 458 3.45 -22.89 24.06
CA ASP A 458 2.27 -22.92 24.92
C ASP A 458 1.19 -22.03 24.31
N TRP A 459 0.54 -22.55 23.26
CA TRP A 459 -0.58 -21.91 22.59
C TRP A 459 -1.90 -22.08 23.37
N GLU A 460 -1.89 -22.70 24.56
CA GLU A 460 -3.05 -22.79 25.46
C GLU A 460 -3.04 -21.71 26.55
N THR A 461 -1.85 -21.17 26.87
CA THR A 461 -1.70 -20.13 27.88
C THR A 461 -2.47 -18.86 27.55
N GLU A 462 -3.36 -18.47 28.47
CA GLU A 462 -4.10 -17.21 28.36
C GLU A 462 -3.16 -16.03 28.11
N LEU A 463 -3.45 -15.19 27.11
CA LEU A 463 -2.64 -14.03 26.72
C LEU A 463 -2.21 -13.09 27.84
N LYS A 464 -2.97 -13.00 28.93
CA LYS A 464 -2.61 -12.16 30.10
C LYS A 464 -1.36 -12.68 30.81
N GLN A 465 -1.05 -13.95 30.63
CA GLN A 465 0.05 -14.67 31.26
C GLN A 465 1.27 -14.77 30.33
N VAL A 466 1.10 -14.52 29.03
CA VAL A 466 2.20 -14.51 28.06
C VAL A 466 3.11 -13.29 28.32
N PRO A 467 4.41 -13.49 28.61
CA PRO A 467 5.37 -12.40 28.80
C PRO A 467 5.30 -11.37 27.68
N SER A 468 5.43 -10.08 27.98
CA SER A 468 5.35 -9.00 26.97
C SER A 468 6.31 -9.16 25.79
N ALA A 469 7.45 -9.84 25.98
CA ALA A 469 8.41 -10.20 24.94
C ALA A 469 7.95 -11.36 24.02
N GLN A 470 7.03 -12.21 24.50
CA GLN A 470 6.33 -13.24 23.74
C GLN A 470 4.94 -12.76 23.29
N ASN A 471 4.45 -11.66 23.86
CA ASN A 471 3.27 -10.95 23.41
C ASN A 471 3.61 -10.31 22.07
N MET A 472 3.00 -10.83 21.01
CA MET A 472 3.41 -10.70 19.62
C MET A 472 3.28 -9.29 19.01
N GLY A 473 3.40 -8.21 19.80
CA GLY A 473 3.51 -6.84 19.30
C GLY A 473 2.21 -6.28 18.73
N ARG A 474 1.65 -5.29 19.44
CA ARG A 474 0.92 -4.10 18.95
C ARG A 474 -0.05 -4.24 17.77
N LEU A 475 -0.78 -5.33 17.69
CA LEU A 475 -2.20 -5.19 17.44
C LEU A 475 -2.79 -5.21 18.84
N ASP A 476 -3.59 -4.22 19.25
CA ASP A 476 -4.24 -4.14 20.58
C ASP A 476 -5.17 -5.35 20.92
N THR A 477 -4.98 -6.50 20.29
CA THR A 477 -5.85 -7.67 20.29
C THR A 477 -5.17 -8.77 21.08
N ASN A 478 -5.88 -9.24 22.08
CA ASN A 478 -5.49 -10.40 22.86
C ASN A 478 -5.86 -11.68 22.08
N PHE A 479 -5.17 -12.02 20.99
CA PHE A 479 -5.29 -13.35 20.37
C PHE A 479 -3.92 -14.03 20.23
N GLU A 480 -3.87 -15.33 20.54
CA GLU A 480 -2.65 -16.14 20.53
C GLU A 480 -2.20 -16.39 19.09
N ARG A 481 -1.33 -15.55 18.50
CA ARG A 481 -0.85 -15.82 17.13
C ARG A 481 -0.09 -17.13 16.98
N TRP A 482 0.42 -17.74 18.05
CA TRP A 482 0.97 -19.11 17.99
C TRP A 482 -0.07 -20.10 17.45
N LEU A 483 -1.33 -19.95 17.86
CA LEU A 483 -2.45 -20.75 17.37
C LEU A 483 -2.68 -20.56 15.86
N ILE A 484 -2.59 -19.32 15.37
CA ILE A 484 -2.66 -19.00 13.93
C ILE A 484 -1.49 -19.63 13.17
N LEU A 485 -0.27 -19.49 13.69
CA LEU A 485 0.93 -20.03 13.05
C LEU A 485 0.90 -21.56 12.96
N CYS A 486 0.44 -22.25 14.02
CA CYS A 486 0.19 -23.69 13.99
C CYS A 486 -0.87 -24.06 12.93
N ALA A 487 -1.95 -23.28 12.83
CA ALA A 487 -2.98 -23.51 11.82
C ALA A 487 -2.53 -23.24 10.38
N GLN A 488 -1.48 -22.45 10.17
CA GLN A 488 -0.91 -22.18 8.85
C GLN A 488 0.07 -23.27 8.37
N LEU A 489 0.48 -24.21 9.23
CA LEU A 489 1.37 -25.31 8.84
C LEU A 489 0.73 -26.15 7.73
N GLN A 490 1.39 -26.23 6.57
CA GLN A 490 0.95 -27.00 5.40
C GLN A 490 1.40 -28.46 5.47
N THR A 491 1.43 -29.04 6.66
CA THR A 491 1.92 -30.40 6.92
C THR A 491 0.87 -31.22 7.63
N GLU A 492 1.06 -32.54 7.72
CA GLU A 492 0.13 -33.44 8.41
C GLU A 492 -0.13 -33.00 9.86
N ALA A 493 0.92 -32.52 10.55
CA ALA A 493 0.78 -32.01 11.92
C ALA A 493 -0.10 -30.75 11.97
N GLY A 494 0.04 -29.83 11.01
CA GLY A 494 -0.83 -28.67 10.87
C GLY A 494 -2.28 -29.04 10.56
N GLU A 495 -2.49 -30.06 9.73
CA GLU A 495 -3.81 -30.58 9.41
C GLU A 495 -4.50 -31.21 10.63
N GLN A 496 -3.80 -32.08 11.35
CA GLN A 496 -4.26 -32.66 12.61
C GLN A 496 -4.59 -31.56 13.63
N PHE A 497 -3.73 -30.54 13.72
CA PHE A 497 -3.92 -29.39 14.60
C PHE A 497 -5.21 -28.63 14.25
N ARG A 498 -5.46 -28.33 12.96
CA ARG A 498 -6.70 -27.67 12.51
C ARG A 498 -7.94 -28.49 12.86
N ARG A 499 -7.90 -29.82 12.70
CA ARG A 499 -9.00 -30.73 13.06
C ARG A 499 -9.27 -30.73 14.57
N MET A 500 -8.22 -30.84 15.38
CA MET A 500 -8.34 -30.90 16.85
C MET A 500 -8.78 -29.58 17.48
N HIS A 501 -8.46 -28.45 16.84
CA HIS A 501 -8.66 -27.11 17.41
C HIS A 501 -9.57 -26.20 16.58
N CYS A 502 -10.46 -26.78 15.76
CA CYS A 502 -11.37 -26.05 14.87
C CYS A 502 -12.14 -24.94 15.62
N ASP A 503 -12.82 -25.26 16.72
CA ASP A 503 -13.61 -24.29 17.47
C ASP A 503 -12.78 -23.12 18.01
N LYS A 504 -11.57 -23.38 18.50
CA LYS A 504 -10.66 -22.34 19.01
C LYS A 504 -10.17 -21.46 17.87
N LEU A 505 -9.89 -22.04 16.69
CA LEU A 505 -9.48 -21.29 15.50
C LEU A 505 -10.60 -20.40 14.95
N LEU A 506 -11.85 -20.87 14.95
CA LEU A 506 -13.00 -20.04 14.58
C LEU A 506 -13.24 -18.90 15.57
N GLN A 507 -12.97 -19.11 16.87
CA GLN A 507 -12.99 -18.03 17.86
C GLN A 507 -11.87 -17.00 17.65
N VAL A 508 -10.68 -17.44 17.22
CA VAL A 508 -9.60 -16.52 16.84
C VAL A 508 -9.98 -15.73 15.59
N ALA A 509 -10.57 -16.36 14.57
CA ALA A 509 -11.08 -15.66 13.40
C ALA A 509 -12.11 -14.57 13.80
N ASP A 510 -12.97 -14.89 14.76
CA ASP A 510 -13.92 -13.96 15.38
C ASP A 510 -13.27 -12.78 16.12
N GLN A 511 -12.02 -12.90 16.56
CA GLN A 511 -11.27 -11.79 17.15
C GLN A 511 -10.53 -11.00 16.06
N VAL A 512 -9.95 -11.68 15.08
CA VAL A 512 -9.18 -11.10 13.97
C VAL A 512 -10.04 -10.25 13.04
N TYR A 513 -11.22 -10.73 12.61
CA TYR A 513 -12.06 -10.02 11.64
C TYR A 513 -12.46 -8.61 12.11
N THR A 514 -12.50 -8.39 13.43
CA THR A 514 -12.92 -7.12 14.03
C THR A 514 -12.03 -5.94 13.63
N ARG A 515 -10.86 -6.19 13.02
CA ARG A 515 -9.77 -5.23 12.80
C ARG A 515 -9.33 -5.05 11.35
N VAL A 516 -10.16 -5.45 10.39
CA VAL A 516 -10.11 -4.94 9.00
C VAL A 516 -8.95 -5.47 8.13
N ARG A 517 -8.09 -6.37 8.64
CA ARG A 517 -7.01 -6.98 7.82
C ARG A 517 -7.36 -8.40 7.42
N PHE A 518 -7.90 -8.54 6.21
CA PHE A 518 -8.25 -9.83 5.61
C PHE A 518 -7.08 -10.83 5.61
N GLY A 519 -5.83 -10.38 5.39
CA GLY A 519 -4.65 -11.26 5.37
C GLY A 519 -4.35 -11.99 6.69
N GLU A 520 -4.92 -11.56 7.82
CA GLU A 520 -4.75 -12.28 9.09
C GLU A 520 -5.70 -13.50 9.21
N LEU A 521 -6.63 -13.67 8.27
CA LEU A 521 -7.54 -14.81 8.17
C LEU A 521 -7.02 -15.90 7.22
N GLU A 522 -5.81 -15.76 6.67
CA GLU A 522 -5.24 -16.71 5.69
C GLU A 522 -5.20 -18.17 6.20
N PHE A 523 -5.10 -18.37 7.53
CA PHE A 523 -5.13 -19.70 8.13
C PHE A 523 -6.45 -20.46 7.91
N LEU A 524 -7.56 -19.75 7.64
CA LEU A 524 -8.86 -20.38 7.34
C LEU A 524 -8.85 -21.11 5.99
N PHE A 525 -8.02 -20.66 5.06
CA PHE A 525 -7.95 -21.19 3.70
C PHE A 525 -6.88 -22.29 3.55
N SER A 526 -6.25 -22.72 4.64
CA SER A 526 -5.16 -23.71 4.65
C SER A 526 -5.62 -25.17 4.54
N ASN A 527 -6.93 -25.44 4.47
CA ASN A 527 -7.49 -26.79 4.36
C ASN A 527 -8.71 -26.88 3.43
N LEU A 528 -8.69 -26.14 2.31
CA LEU A 528 -9.80 -26.15 1.33
C LEU A 528 -10.00 -27.52 0.68
N ASP A 529 -8.98 -28.38 0.66
CA ASP A 529 -9.04 -29.77 0.21
C ASP A 529 -10.02 -30.63 1.04
N GLN A 530 -10.34 -30.21 2.27
CA GLN A 530 -11.33 -30.88 3.13
C GLN A 530 -12.79 -30.53 2.77
N GLY A 531 -13.03 -29.79 1.69
CA GLY A 531 -14.39 -29.49 1.24
C GLY A 531 -15.16 -28.62 2.24
N THR A 532 -16.41 -28.99 2.50
CA THR A 532 -17.30 -28.30 3.46
C THR A 532 -16.78 -28.35 4.90
N ASP A 533 -15.85 -29.26 5.21
CA ASP A 533 -15.21 -29.36 6.53
C ASP A 533 -14.01 -28.40 6.67
N SER A 534 -13.66 -27.65 5.62
CA SER A 534 -12.62 -26.61 5.71
C SER A 534 -12.99 -25.49 6.69
N LEU A 535 -11.98 -24.88 7.32
CA LEU A 535 -12.21 -23.78 8.27
C LEU A 535 -12.89 -22.58 7.60
N ALA A 536 -12.48 -22.25 6.37
CA ALA A 536 -13.06 -21.17 5.59
C ALA A 536 -14.56 -21.35 5.34
N PHE A 537 -14.98 -22.57 4.94
CA PHE A 537 -16.38 -22.88 4.67
C PHE A 537 -17.22 -22.84 5.96
N GLN A 538 -16.74 -23.47 7.04
CA GLN A 538 -17.41 -23.44 8.34
C GLN A 538 -17.54 -22.01 8.91
N TYR A 539 -16.54 -21.15 8.64
CA TYR A 539 -16.53 -19.77 9.13
C TYR A 539 -17.44 -18.83 8.32
N TRP A 540 -17.73 -19.15 7.05
CA TRP A 540 -18.44 -18.26 6.13
C TRP A 540 -19.74 -17.65 6.70
N PRO A 541 -20.69 -18.42 7.29
CA PRO A 541 -21.92 -17.83 7.83
C PRO A 541 -21.66 -16.82 8.95
N ARG A 542 -20.64 -17.06 9.78
CA ARG A 542 -20.24 -16.14 10.86
C ARG A 542 -19.59 -14.89 10.27
N PHE A 543 -18.71 -15.07 9.28
CA PHE A 543 -18.01 -13.98 8.60
C PHE A 543 -19.01 -13.04 7.91
N LEU A 544 -19.90 -13.58 7.07
CA LEU A 544 -20.92 -12.82 6.34
C LEU A 544 -21.76 -11.99 7.31
N LYS A 545 -22.38 -12.65 8.31
CA LYS A 545 -23.21 -11.97 9.31
C LYS A 545 -22.47 -10.82 10.00
N ARG A 546 -21.27 -11.08 10.50
CA ARG A 546 -20.49 -10.11 11.27
C ARG A 546 -20.01 -8.93 10.43
N VAL A 547 -19.60 -9.19 9.19
CA VAL A 547 -19.16 -8.15 8.25
C VAL A 547 -20.34 -7.26 7.88
N LEU A 548 -21.52 -7.82 7.60
CA LEU A 548 -22.75 -7.06 7.34
C LEU A 548 -23.23 -6.23 8.56
N GLU A 549 -23.14 -6.78 9.77
CA GLU A 549 -23.56 -6.08 10.99
C GLU A 549 -22.63 -4.92 11.35
N LYS A 550 -21.31 -5.15 11.26
CA LYS A 550 -20.30 -4.25 11.83
C LYS A 550 -19.76 -3.25 10.81
N TRP A 551 -19.61 -3.62 9.55
CA TRP A 551 -18.96 -2.77 8.56
C TRP A 551 -19.99 -1.94 7.80
N ARG A 552 -19.93 -0.62 7.99
CA ARG A 552 -20.75 0.36 7.28
C ARG A 552 -19.83 1.33 6.53
N GLY A 553 -19.12 0.83 5.52
CA GLY A 553 -18.08 1.58 4.83
C GLY A 553 -17.98 1.23 3.36
N LEU A 554 -17.23 2.08 2.64
CA LEU A 554 -16.79 1.78 1.28
C LEU A 554 -16.01 0.45 1.32
N MET A 555 -16.14 -0.39 0.28
CA MET A 555 -15.42 -1.67 0.09
C MET A 555 -16.03 -2.93 0.74
N LEU A 556 -17.26 -2.87 1.25
CA LEU A 556 -17.91 -4.02 1.90
C LEU A 556 -18.02 -5.26 0.97
N ALA A 557 -18.55 -5.09 -0.23
CA ALA A 557 -18.68 -6.19 -1.19
C ALA A 557 -17.31 -6.68 -1.68
N GLU A 558 -16.32 -5.79 -1.78
CA GLU A 558 -14.96 -6.18 -2.14
C GLU A 558 -14.36 -7.15 -1.12
N VAL A 559 -14.58 -6.94 0.17
CA VAL A 559 -14.10 -7.85 1.23
C VAL A 559 -14.85 -9.19 1.19
N LEU A 560 -16.16 -9.16 1.03
CA LEU A 560 -16.98 -10.37 1.00
C LEU A 560 -16.69 -11.23 -0.23
N PHE A 561 -16.62 -10.63 -1.42
CA PHE A 561 -16.22 -11.38 -2.63
C PHE A 561 -14.75 -11.77 -2.62
N GLY A 562 -13.87 -10.98 -2.00
CA GLY A 562 -12.49 -11.38 -1.73
C GLY A 562 -12.42 -12.66 -0.91
N TYR A 563 -13.25 -12.79 0.13
CA TYR A 563 -13.36 -14.03 0.91
C TYR A 563 -13.78 -15.23 0.05
N LEU A 564 -14.82 -15.05 -0.77
CA LEU A 564 -15.32 -16.13 -1.63
C LEU A 564 -14.30 -16.57 -2.68
N LEU A 565 -13.55 -15.62 -3.25
CA LEU A 565 -12.48 -15.92 -4.20
C LEU A 565 -11.35 -16.74 -3.58
N GLU A 566 -10.94 -16.42 -2.36
CA GLU A 566 -9.91 -17.17 -1.63
C GLU A 566 -10.41 -18.55 -1.17
N MET A 567 -11.73 -18.77 -1.15
CA MET A 567 -12.36 -20.04 -0.82
C MET A 567 -12.59 -20.95 -2.04
N GLU A 568 -12.25 -20.53 -3.26
CA GLU A 568 -12.37 -21.37 -4.45
C GLU A 568 -11.55 -22.67 -4.31
N PRO A 569 -12.07 -23.83 -4.78
CA PRO A 569 -13.29 -23.99 -5.58
C PRO A 569 -14.60 -24.15 -4.78
N LEU A 570 -14.56 -24.07 -3.45
CA LEU A 570 -15.68 -24.40 -2.57
C LEU A 570 -16.79 -23.35 -2.53
N SER A 571 -16.52 -22.12 -2.94
CA SER A 571 -17.50 -21.05 -2.89
C SER A 571 -18.67 -21.32 -3.83
N GLU A 572 -19.91 -21.24 -3.36
CA GLU A 572 -21.09 -21.58 -4.17
C GLU A 572 -21.72 -20.32 -4.79
N PRO A 573 -22.38 -20.42 -5.98
CA PRO A 573 -23.07 -19.27 -6.58
C PRO A 573 -24.06 -18.59 -5.62
N GLN A 574 -24.73 -19.37 -4.78
CA GLN A 574 -25.65 -18.84 -3.77
C GLN A 574 -24.96 -17.94 -2.76
N MET A 575 -23.70 -18.21 -2.39
CA MET A 575 -22.96 -17.36 -1.45
C MET A 575 -22.71 -15.95 -2.02
N TYR A 576 -22.51 -15.83 -3.34
CA TYR A 576 -22.41 -14.52 -4.00
C TYR A 576 -23.75 -13.78 -4.00
N VAL A 577 -24.85 -14.51 -4.18
CA VAL A 577 -26.23 -13.99 -4.08
C VAL A 577 -26.53 -13.52 -2.65
N ASP A 578 -26.09 -14.26 -1.64
CA ASP A 578 -26.26 -13.87 -0.22
C ASP A 578 -25.51 -12.56 0.09
N VAL A 579 -24.30 -12.39 -0.47
CA VAL A 579 -23.57 -11.12 -0.38
C VAL A 579 -24.36 -9.99 -1.04
N PHE A 580 -24.91 -10.21 -2.25
CA PHE A 580 -25.74 -9.24 -2.94
C PHE A 580 -26.95 -8.79 -2.11
N HIS A 581 -27.67 -9.72 -1.49
CA HIS A 581 -28.81 -9.41 -0.62
C HIS A 581 -28.39 -8.71 0.68
N GLY A 582 -27.18 -8.98 1.18
CA GLY A 582 -26.61 -8.26 2.31
C GLY A 582 -26.19 -6.81 2.00
N MET A 583 -26.00 -6.46 0.73
CA MET A 583 -25.52 -5.12 0.37
C MET A 583 -26.62 -4.08 0.50
N THR A 584 -26.26 -2.90 1.00
CA THR A 584 -27.20 -1.76 1.12
C THR A 584 -26.79 -0.57 0.27
N ARG A 585 -25.71 -0.67 -0.51
CA ARG A 585 -25.16 0.43 -1.32
C ARG A 585 -24.74 -0.10 -2.67
N GLN A 586 -25.27 0.50 -3.73
CA GLN A 586 -24.95 0.13 -5.11
C GLN A 586 -23.46 0.23 -5.42
N HIS A 587 -22.79 1.33 -5.02
CA HIS A 587 -21.39 1.56 -5.37
C HIS A 587 -20.44 0.51 -4.78
N ASP A 588 -20.72 0.03 -3.56
CA ASP A 588 -19.92 -1.03 -2.95
C ASP A 588 -20.06 -2.33 -3.72
N LEU A 589 -21.29 -2.66 -4.15
CA LEU A 589 -21.57 -3.82 -4.97
C LEU A 589 -20.85 -3.76 -6.32
N GLU A 590 -20.85 -2.63 -7.03
CA GLU A 590 -20.13 -2.46 -8.30
C GLU A 590 -18.62 -2.73 -8.15
N MET A 591 -18.01 -2.26 -7.06
CA MET A 591 -16.60 -2.52 -6.75
C MET A 591 -16.36 -4.01 -6.48
N GLY A 592 -17.29 -4.65 -5.76
CA GLY A 592 -17.31 -6.10 -5.60
C GLY A 592 -17.38 -6.82 -6.93
N LEU A 593 -18.37 -6.54 -7.77
CA LEU A 593 -18.63 -7.26 -9.03
C LEU A 593 -17.39 -7.33 -9.94
N LYS A 594 -16.56 -6.29 -9.96
CA LYS A 594 -15.29 -6.29 -10.70
C LYS A 594 -14.34 -7.44 -10.29
N LYS A 595 -14.42 -7.92 -9.05
CA LYS A 595 -13.63 -9.06 -8.55
C LYS A 595 -14.04 -10.38 -9.21
N LEU A 596 -15.26 -10.51 -9.72
CA LEU A 596 -15.69 -11.72 -10.43
C LEU A 596 -14.88 -12.00 -11.70
N SER A 597 -14.19 -10.98 -12.24
CA SER A 597 -13.20 -11.16 -13.32
C SER A 597 -12.01 -12.05 -12.91
N LEU A 598 -11.80 -12.31 -11.62
CA LEU A 598 -10.77 -13.21 -11.10
C LEU A 598 -11.23 -14.68 -11.04
N LEU A 599 -12.53 -14.96 -11.21
CA LEU A 599 -13.04 -16.33 -11.28
C LEU A 599 -12.64 -17.01 -12.59
N LEU A 600 -12.48 -18.33 -12.55
CA LEU A 600 -12.38 -19.16 -13.75
C LEU A 600 -13.59 -18.90 -14.67
N PRO A 601 -13.45 -18.89 -16.01
CA PRO A 601 -14.54 -18.52 -16.92
C PRO A 601 -15.83 -19.32 -16.71
N SER A 602 -15.72 -20.64 -16.51
CA SER A 602 -16.88 -21.51 -16.26
C SER A 602 -17.60 -21.17 -14.96
N LYS A 603 -16.84 -20.92 -13.88
CA LYS A 603 -17.39 -20.50 -12.58
C LYS A 603 -18.01 -19.12 -12.66
N ARG A 604 -17.32 -18.19 -13.33
CA ARG A 604 -17.78 -16.81 -13.54
C ARG A 604 -19.12 -16.77 -14.23
N GLN A 605 -19.32 -17.58 -15.26
CA GLN A 605 -20.60 -17.71 -15.96
C GLN A 605 -21.73 -18.07 -14.99
N VAL A 606 -21.59 -19.18 -14.26
CA VAL A 606 -22.61 -19.65 -13.32
C VAL A 606 -22.89 -18.64 -12.20
N VAL A 607 -21.85 -18.00 -11.66
CA VAL A 607 -22.00 -16.97 -10.62
C VAL A 607 -22.71 -15.73 -11.15
N CYS A 608 -22.36 -15.26 -12.35
CA CYS A 608 -23.01 -14.10 -12.95
C CYS A 608 -24.47 -14.41 -13.32
N ASP A 609 -24.78 -15.62 -13.80
CA ASP A 609 -26.16 -16.01 -14.11
C ASP A 609 -27.03 -16.05 -12.83
N ALA A 610 -26.49 -16.58 -11.73
CA ALA A 610 -27.17 -16.55 -10.42
C ALA A 610 -27.40 -15.10 -9.94
N LEU A 611 -26.38 -14.24 -10.03
CA LEU A 611 -26.48 -12.83 -9.67
C LEU A 611 -27.46 -12.05 -10.57
N LYS A 612 -27.49 -12.32 -11.88
CA LYS A 612 -28.46 -11.73 -12.81
C LYS A 612 -29.89 -12.10 -12.41
N GLY A 613 -30.12 -13.35 -12.02
CA GLY A 613 -31.39 -13.81 -11.47
C GLY A 613 -31.80 -13.01 -10.24
N ALA A 614 -30.89 -12.88 -9.26
CA ALA A 614 -31.15 -12.13 -8.03
C ALA A 614 -31.38 -10.62 -8.28
N VAL A 615 -30.56 -9.99 -9.13
CA VAL A 615 -30.69 -8.57 -9.52
C VAL A 615 -32.01 -8.32 -10.26
N SER A 616 -32.47 -9.27 -11.07
CA SER A 616 -33.74 -9.14 -11.79
C SER A 616 -34.97 -9.30 -10.88
N GLN A 617 -34.79 -9.97 -9.73
CA GLN A 617 -35.85 -10.19 -8.76
C GLN A 617 -36.03 -8.99 -7.83
N ASP A 618 -34.94 -8.44 -7.28
CA ASP A 618 -35.01 -7.35 -6.31
C ASP A 618 -33.72 -6.53 -6.22
N VAL A 619 -33.85 -5.21 -6.36
CA VAL A 619 -32.79 -4.22 -6.07
C VAL A 619 -33.26 -3.14 -5.09
N SER A 620 -34.46 -3.27 -4.52
CA SER A 620 -35.10 -2.26 -3.68
C SER A 620 -34.35 -2.02 -2.36
N HIS A 621 -33.57 -3.01 -1.89
CA HIS A 621 -32.73 -2.93 -0.70
C HIS A 621 -31.49 -2.04 -0.88
N LEU A 622 -31.10 -1.72 -2.11
CA LEU A 622 -29.91 -0.92 -2.40
C LEU A 622 -30.19 0.59 -2.28
N LYS A 623 -29.48 1.26 -1.36
CA LYS A 623 -29.45 2.72 -1.29
C LYS A 623 -28.74 3.28 -2.52
N ARG A 624 -29.48 4.13 -3.24
CA ARG A 624 -29.07 4.70 -4.53
C ARG A 624 -28.12 5.88 -4.32
N ARG A 625 -27.09 5.99 -5.17
CA ARG A 625 -26.10 7.08 -5.13
C ARG A 625 -26.69 8.41 -5.64
N THR A 626 -27.72 8.31 -6.46
CA THR A 626 -28.39 9.38 -7.22
C THR A 626 -29.91 9.21 -7.07
N ARG A 627 -30.70 10.15 -7.62
CA ARG A 627 -32.17 9.99 -7.78
C ARG A 627 -32.56 8.94 -8.83
N SER A 628 -31.69 7.96 -9.08
CA SER A 628 -31.92 6.91 -10.06
C SER A 628 -33.13 6.06 -9.67
N SER A 629 -33.88 5.58 -10.65
CA SER A 629 -34.98 4.64 -10.42
C SER A 629 -34.45 3.25 -10.04
N GLU A 630 -35.33 2.36 -9.56
CA GLU A 630 -35.00 0.94 -9.33
C GLU A 630 -34.55 0.28 -10.64
N ASP A 631 -35.29 0.53 -11.73
CA ASP A 631 -34.98 0.04 -13.08
C ASP A 631 -33.61 0.52 -13.57
N GLU A 632 -33.22 1.78 -13.32
CA GLU A 632 -31.89 2.28 -13.68
C GLU A 632 -30.78 1.52 -12.96
N VAL A 633 -30.94 1.27 -11.65
CA VAL A 633 -29.97 0.52 -10.85
C VAL A 633 -29.90 -0.92 -11.33
N GLN A 634 -31.05 -1.56 -11.55
CA GLN A 634 -31.14 -2.92 -12.07
C GLN A 634 -30.43 -3.03 -13.43
N ASN A 635 -30.76 -2.17 -14.39
CA ASN A 635 -30.16 -2.17 -15.72
C ASN A 635 -28.64 -1.92 -15.66
N GLN A 636 -28.19 -1.02 -14.78
CA GLN A 636 -26.77 -0.76 -14.60
C GLN A 636 -26.02 -1.98 -14.06
N LEU A 637 -26.57 -2.66 -13.04
CA LEU A 637 -25.96 -3.87 -12.47
C LEU A 637 -25.96 -5.03 -13.47
N LEU A 638 -27.05 -5.22 -14.22
CA LEU A 638 -27.13 -6.21 -15.29
C LEU A 638 -26.10 -5.93 -16.38
N SER A 639 -25.92 -4.68 -16.80
CA SER A 639 -24.89 -4.28 -17.76
C SER A 639 -23.48 -4.64 -17.28
N VAL A 640 -23.16 -4.39 -16.00
CA VAL A 640 -21.85 -4.76 -15.43
C VAL A 640 -21.67 -6.28 -15.43
N LEU A 641 -22.70 -7.05 -15.07
CA LEU A 641 -22.66 -8.50 -15.09
C LEU A 641 -22.52 -9.05 -16.52
N GLU A 642 -23.18 -8.43 -17.50
CA GLU A 642 -23.02 -8.78 -18.91
C GLU A 642 -21.61 -8.51 -19.40
N GLU A 643 -21.04 -7.33 -19.12
CA GLU A 643 -19.65 -6.98 -19.46
C GLU A 643 -18.62 -7.96 -18.91
N LEU A 644 -18.86 -8.55 -17.73
CA LEU A 644 -17.99 -9.56 -17.13
C LEU A 644 -18.03 -10.91 -17.85
N LEU A 645 -19.14 -11.20 -18.54
CA LEU A 645 -19.37 -12.42 -19.34
C LEU A 645 -18.97 -12.25 -20.81
N VAL A 646 -18.83 -11.01 -21.26
CA VAL A 646 -18.25 -10.72 -22.57
C VAL A 646 -16.86 -11.37 -22.62
N SER A 647 -16.67 -12.32 -23.54
CA SER A 647 -15.36 -12.94 -23.76
C SER A 647 -14.35 -11.86 -24.09
N ASP A 648 -13.07 -12.08 -23.77
CA ASP A 648 -12.06 -11.06 -24.08
C ASP A 648 -11.99 -10.77 -25.60
N GLN A 649 -12.28 -11.76 -26.45
CA GLN A 649 -12.46 -11.59 -27.90
C GLN A 649 -13.63 -10.67 -28.27
N GLU A 650 -14.73 -10.73 -27.53
CA GLU A 650 -15.91 -9.89 -27.75
C GLU A 650 -15.71 -8.47 -27.16
N LYS A 651 -14.92 -8.32 -26.09
CA LYS A 651 -14.50 -6.99 -25.59
C LYS A 651 -13.60 -6.31 -26.60
N VAL A 652 -12.64 -7.06 -27.14
CA VAL A 652 -11.81 -6.68 -28.28
C VAL A 652 -12.76 -6.24 -29.40
N ARG A 653 -13.67 -7.09 -29.88
CA ARG A 653 -14.67 -6.73 -30.92
C ARG A 653 -15.43 -5.42 -30.67
N LYS A 654 -15.98 -5.21 -29.47
CA LYS A 654 -16.70 -3.97 -29.10
C LYS A 654 -15.78 -2.75 -29.06
N LEU A 655 -14.52 -2.92 -28.66
CA LEU A 655 -13.51 -1.86 -28.76
C LEU A 655 -13.30 -1.46 -30.23
N TYR A 656 -13.24 -2.44 -31.14
CA TYR A 656 -13.14 -2.20 -32.59
C TYR A 656 -14.38 -1.48 -33.15
N GLU A 657 -15.60 -1.91 -32.81
CA GLU A 657 -16.83 -1.25 -33.25
C GLU A 657 -16.88 0.21 -32.77
N ASN A 658 -16.49 0.48 -31.52
CA ASN A 658 -16.40 1.84 -30.98
C ASN A 658 -15.30 2.69 -31.67
N LEU A 659 -14.17 2.09 -32.06
CA LEU A 659 -13.10 2.77 -32.81
C LEU A 659 -13.53 3.04 -34.27
N ALA A 660 -14.34 2.13 -34.84
CA ALA A 660 -14.93 2.27 -36.16
C ALA A 660 -16.00 3.40 -36.21
N GLU A 661 -16.65 3.71 -35.10
CA GLU A 661 -17.61 4.83 -35.02
C GLU A 661 -16.94 6.19 -34.76
N LYS A 662 -15.78 6.22 -34.08
CA LYS A 662 -15.18 7.46 -33.55
C LYS A 662 -14.07 8.09 -34.39
N ARG A 663 -13.58 7.42 -35.43
CA ARG A 663 -12.48 7.91 -36.27
C ARG A 663 -12.99 8.37 -37.64
N SER A 664 -12.42 9.46 -38.16
CA SER A 664 -12.66 9.84 -39.56
C SER A 664 -12.13 8.74 -40.49
N SER A 665 -12.79 8.51 -41.62
CA SER A 665 -12.48 7.43 -42.57
C SER A 665 -10.98 7.34 -42.93
N GLY A 666 -10.28 8.48 -43.02
CA GLY A 666 -8.83 8.51 -43.31
C GLY A 666 -7.91 7.99 -42.19
N SER A 667 -8.33 8.09 -40.93
CA SER A 667 -7.55 7.60 -39.77
C SER A 667 -7.81 6.13 -39.44
N GLN A 668 -8.91 5.56 -39.96
CA GLN A 668 -9.20 4.13 -39.90
C GLN A 668 -8.42 3.36 -40.98
N ALA A 669 -8.40 3.87 -42.22
CA ALA A 669 -7.64 3.27 -43.30
C ALA A 669 -6.13 3.18 -42.99
N LYS A 670 -5.56 4.25 -42.42
CA LYS A 670 -4.14 4.30 -42.03
C LYS A 670 -3.77 3.33 -40.90
N TRP A 671 -4.73 2.99 -40.03
CA TRP A 671 -4.51 2.05 -38.94
C TRP A 671 -4.74 0.60 -39.38
N LEU A 672 -5.75 0.35 -40.22
CA LEU A 672 -5.96 -0.97 -40.85
C LEU A 672 -4.78 -1.36 -41.75
N SER A 673 -4.18 -0.39 -42.45
CA SER A 673 -2.98 -0.60 -43.29
C SER A 673 -1.70 -0.92 -42.50
N GLN A 674 -1.76 -0.94 -41.16
CA GLN A 674 -0.62 -1.22 -40.28
C GLN A 674 -0.73 -2.60 -39.60
N LEU A 675 -1.79 -3.37 -39.88
CA LEU A 675 -1.99 -4.70 -39.32
C LEU A 675 -1.25 -5.75 -40.17
N SER A 676 -0.55 -6.69 -39.53
CA SER A 676 0.07 -7.86 -40.19
C SER A 676 -0.97 -8.93 -40.55
N GLU A 677 -0.68 -9.79 -41.52
CA GLU A 677 -1.56 -10.90 -41.95
C GLU A 677 -1.94 -11.84 -40.78
N ASP A 678 -1.05 -12.02 -39.81
CA ASP A 678 -1.25 -12.87 -38.62
C ASP A 678 -1.95 -12.15 -37.46
N HIS A 679 -2.23 -10.85 -37.58
CA HIS A 679 -2.85 -10.08 -36.52
C HIS A 679 -4.22 -10.68 -36.17
N PRO A 680 -4.56 -10.97 -34.90
CA PRO A 680 -5.78 -11.74 -34.51
C PRO A 680 -7.11 -11.18 -35.04
N VAL A 681 -7.12 -9.92 -35.44
CA VAL A 681 -8.25 -9.22 -36.06
C VAL A 681 -8.47 -9.65 -37.52
N VAL A 682 -7.42 -9.99 -38.26
CA VAL A 682 -7.50 -10.41 -39.68
C VAL A 682 -8.36 -11.68 -39.84
N PRO A 683 -8.11 -12.79 -39.11
CA PRO A 683 -9.01 -13.93 -39.18
C PRO A 683 -10.40 -13.62 -38.60
N MET A 684 -10.54 -12.74 -37.60
CA MET A 684 -11.85 -12.30 -37.10
C MET A 684 -12.67 -11.53 -38.15
N LEU A 685 -12.04 -10.67 -38.94
CA LEU A 685 -12.67 -9.93 -40.03
C LEU A 685 -12.97 -10.85 -41.23
N ALA A 686 -12.03 -11.73 -41.58
CA ALA A 686 -12.16 -12.66 -42.70
C ALA A 686 -13.29 -13.69 -42.52
N HIS A 687 -13.54 -14.12 -41.28
CA HIS A 687 -14.60 -15.10 -40.96
C HIS A 687 -15.90 -14.45 -40.46
N SER A 688 -16.01 -13.11 -40.51
CA SER A 688 -17.22 -12.43 -40.05
C SER A 688 -18.35 -12.50 -41.08
N ASP A 689 -19.54 -12.91 -40.66
CA ASP A 689 -20.75 -12.89 -41.48
C ASP A 689 -21.46 -11.52 -41.53
N ARG A 690 -20.94 -10.54 -40.79
CA ARG A 690 -21.55 -9.22 -40.71
C ARG A 690 -21.06 -8.26 -41.80
N SER A 691 -22.02 -7.65 -42.49
CA SER A 691 -21.77 -6.79 -43.67
C SER A 691 -21.00 -5.50 -43.37
N ASP A 692 -21.07 -4.98 -42.15
CA ASP A 692 -20.34 -3.79 -41.66
C ASP A 692 -18.85 -4.07 -41.42
N LEU A 693 -18.52 -5.21 -40.81
CA LEU A 693 -17.14 -5.67 -40.62
C LEU A 693 -16.50 -6.09 -41.96
N ARG A 694 -17.28 -6.71 -42.85
CA ARG A 694 -16.85 -6.94 -44.24
C ARG A 694 -16.61 -5.64 -44.99
N ARG A 695 -17.41 -4.59 -44.76
CA ARG A 695 -17.16 -3.26 -45.34
C ARG A 695 -15.88 -2.63 -44.81
N LEU A 696 -15.56 -2.77 -43.53
CA LEU A 696 -14.28 -2.32 -42.96
C LEU A 696 -13.09 -3.08 -43.56
N ALA A 697 -13.22 -4.39 -43.72
CA ALA A 697 -12.22 -5.22 -44.40
C ALA A 697 -12.08 -4.84 -45.88
N LEU A 698 -13.19 -4.66 -46.61
CA LEU A 698 -13.20 -4.24 -48.00
C LEU A 698 -12.63 -2.83 -48.20
N TYR A 699 -12.92 -1.87 -47.31
CA TYR A 699 -12.30 -0.55 -47.35
C TYR A 699 -10.78 -0.62 -47.09
N ALA A 700 -10.32 -1.54 -46.25
CA ALA A 700 -8.90 -1.78 -46.03
C ALA A 700 -8.22 -2.36 -47.29
N ILE A 701 -8.84 -3.38 -47.90
CA ILE A 701 -8.37 -4.06 -49.12
C ILE A 701 -8.40 -3.08 -50.33
N GLU A 702 -9.47 -2.29 -50.49
CA GLU A 702 -9.59 -1.30 -51.58
C GLU A 702 -8.57 -0.16 -51.45
N SER A 703 -8.24 0.23 -50.23
CA SER A 703 -7.23 1.26 -49.98
C SER A 703 -5.81 0.74 -50.24
N HIS A 704 -5.57 -0.57 -50.08
CA HIS A 704 -4.27 -1.23 -50.27
C HIS A 704 -4.42 -2.70 -50.71
N PRO A 705 -4.32 -3.03 -52.02
CA PRO A 705 -4.62 -4.36 -52.57
C PRO A 705 -3.72 -5.53 -52.14
N SER A 706 -2.72 -5.29 -51.28
CA SER A 706 -1.78 -6.31 -50.77
C SER A 706 -2.09 -6.78 -49.35
N ALA A 707 -3.13 -6.22 -48.71
CA ALA A 707 -3.77 -6.71 -47.47
C ALA A 707 -5.17 -7.24 -47.84
#